data_AF-A0AAV9NA56-F1
#
_entry.id   AF-A0AAV9NA56-F1
#
_cell.length_a   1.000
_cell.length_b   1.000
_cell.length_c   1.000
_cell.angle_alpha   90.00
_cell.angle_beta   90.00
_cell.angle_gamma   90.00
#
_symmetry.space_group_name_H-M   'P 1'
#
loop_
_entity.id
_entity.type
_entity.pdbx_description
1 polymer ?
#
loop_
_entity_poly.entity_id
_entity_poly.type
_entity_poly.pdbx_seq_one_letter_code
_entity_poly.pdbx_strand_id
1 'polypeptide(L)'
;MSQYQHYVPQFILRKYSDYTKPNYEDYVDKQQFDKALGKAKRRAGVNVLDFKDGFTKGRLRRSSCNKMFGLPDMYDAEIEIALSKLEQRVSTIIDAVENDFVNGKPATLIARPQKDLLRKFIFIMGYRNRNFHERFEGEKDDYNSNDRAELVAYMHEKGIKTPNHVWLETMRAFIDVDLGQEHECWYEWLTNHAYPADARWFWKNMTTSHLCFCTPESVDEEFMLTQNAYGVFEGPCSHRGWTDWHTFAPINHRLVIVMRNGFLGGIPNLPSNLAGVITRIATTSYPTLRFCSDGTSSSSHKFNPEDIFTFKFFHLPSTFVQRINSILIEEAVLTDMILYKSSSALRRALESYLGAEKPGFKIAIEKPREEGPEILRVDYCGIKKMDGAPEYERQAYLGMLERIARSLGSDCTAKFTLSTPQSIVVVPPLPPGFSARYKKLGFDGFVGSWLGDEAQALLISRLWIWTNHAVRTQSEETQKNMRRERLKLVCNLHPRRLWLHLRLMRLFTDRPEFVLTASRGEYLGGLVAEDNGGPEDVVIDCISIFSPKGVSRAMMRASGMRQYSELTENDCPSPLKDKYFMAAMAHVGSITDCDLPKLKQAAIKIEMDSNPLALKAAAKRLDWPEKVVHEMWIRYRVHQDFEKILGCVKLRGRTIQKLKELLFQLLYPLQ
;
A
#
# COMPACT_ATOMS: atom_id res chain seq x y z
N MET A 1 1.96 39.58 -16.08
CA MET A 1 1.58 38.79 -17.27
C MET A 1 1.44 37.36 -16.81
N SER A 2 0.37 36.67 -17.20
CA SER A 2 0.17 35.25 -16.86
C SER A 2 1.27 34.40 -17.52
N GLN A 3 1.91 33.52 -16.75
CA GLN A 3 2.95 32.62 -17.23
C GLN A 3 2.39 31.21 -17.41
N TYR A 4 2.50 30.67 -18.62
CA TYR A 4 2.10 29.28 -18.90
C TYR A 4 3.21 28.31 -18.46
N GLN A 5 2.94 27.50 -17.45
CA GLN A 5 3.91 26.60 -16.81
C GLN A 5 3.56 25.15 -17.12
N HIS A 6 4.58 24.38 -17.53
CA HIS A 6 4.39 22.99 -17.94
C HIS A 6 4.64 22.03 -16.78
N TYR A 7 3.61 21.29 -16.35
CA TYR A 7 3.80 20.26 -15.33
C TYR A 7 4.48 19.00 -15.90
N VAL A 8 4.37 18.74 -17.22
CA VAL A 8 5.24 17.79 -17.93
C VAL A 8 6.30 18.55 -18.73
N PRO A 9 7.61 18.31 -18.49
CA PRO A 9 8.67 19.08 -19.12
C PRO A 9 8.63 19.07 -20.66
N GLN A 10 8.87 20.22 -21.27
CA GLN A 10 8.86 20.33 -22.73
C GLN A 10 9.92 19.45 -23.41
N PHE A 11 11.04 19.17 -22.73
CA PHE A 11 12.06 18.30 -23.31
C PHE A 11 11.57 16.85 -23.46
N ILE A 12 10.65 16.39 -22.61
CA ILE A 12 9.96 15.10 -22.73
C ILE A 12 8.90 15.17 -23.82
N LEU A 13 8.08 16.23 -23.84
CA LEU A 13 7.06 16.44 -24.89
C LEU A 13 7.65 16.38 -26.30
N ARG A 14 8.84 16.97 -26.49
CA ARG A 14 9.53 16.94 -27.79
C ARG A 14 9.89 15.53 -28.25
N LYS A 15 10.10 14.57 -27.33
CA LYS A 15 10.41 13.17 -27.66
C LYS A 15 9.19 12.37 -28.15
N TYR A 16 8.00 12.93 -28.01
CA TYR A 16 6.75 12.44 -28.62
C TYR A 16 6.36 13.20 -29.90
N SER A 17 7.09 14.27 -30.22
CA SER A 17 6.79 15.13 -31.35
C SER A 17 7.61 14.76 -32.58
N ASP A 18 7.40 15.45 -33.69
CA ASP A 18 8.26 15.44 -34.89
C ASP A 18 9.51 16.33 -34.78
N TYR A 19 9.81 16.83 -33.58
CA TYR A 19 10.99 17.66 -33.33
C TYR A 19 12.28 16.95 -33.76
N THR A 20 13.02 17.61 -34.64
CA THR A 20 14.39 17.24 -35.01
C THR A 20 15.30 18.40 -34.62
N LYS A 21 16.37 18.12 -33.86
CA LYS A 21 17.35 19.13 -33.50
C LYS A 21 18.17 19.50 -34.75
N PRO A 22 18.25 20.79 -35.14
CA PRO A 22 19.12 21.20 -36.23
C PRO A 22 20.58 20.82 -35.94
N ASN A 23 21.38 20.50 -36.96
CA ASN A 23 22.82 20.32 -36.79
C ASN A 23 23.48 21.69 -36.67
N TYR A 24 24.42 21.86 -35.74
CA TYR A 24 25.14 23.11 -35.57
C TYR A 24 26.00 23.45 -36.80
N GLU A 25 26.56 22.42 -37.43
CA GLU A 25 27.44 22.52 -38.61
C GLU A 25 26.73 23.12 -39.84
N ASP A 26 25.39 23.11 -39.86
CA ASP A 26 24.59 23.70 -40.94
C ASP A 26 24.51 25.24 -40.86
N TYR A 27 25.08 25.86 -39.81
CA TYR A 27 24.95 27.29 -39.54
C TYR A 27 26.30 27.99 -39.38
N VAL A 28 26.37 29.21 -39.90
CA VAL A 28 27.59 30.03 -39.92
C VAL A 28 28.00 30.49 -38.52
N ASP A 29 27.01 30.74 -37.65
CA ASP A 29 27.25 31.24 -36.30
C ASP A 29 26.22 30.72 -35.30
N LYS A 30 26.53 30.92 -34.01
CA LYS A 30 25.69 30.48 -32.89
C LYS A 30 24.32 31.18 -32.86
N GLN A 31 24.24 32.44 -33.28
CA GLN A 31 23.00 33.22 -33.24
C GLN A 31 21.99 32.68 -34.27
N GLN A 32 22.46 32.33 -35.46
CA GLN A 32 21.65 31.69 -36.50
C GLN A 32 21.18 30.31 -36.05
N PHE A 33 22.08 29.51 -35.48
CA PHE A 33 21.73 28.21 -34.90
C PHE A 33 20.66 28.34 -33.79
N ASP A 34 20.84 29.26 -32.85
CA ASP A 34 19.89 29.46 -31.74
C ASP A 34 18.52 29.90 -32.25
N LYS A 35 18.47 30.75 -33.29
CA LYS A 35 17.23 31.16 -33.96
C LYS A 35 16.55 29.98 -34.65
N ALA A 36 17.32 29.13 -35.35
CA ALA A 36 16.82 27.93 -36.01
C ALA A 36 16.31 26.89 -35.00
N LEU A 37 17.07 26.66 -33.92
CA LEU A 37 16.69 25.81 -32.80
C LEU A 37 15.39 26.27 -32.16
N GLY A 38 15.25 27.58 -31.89
CA GLY A 38 14.01 28.17 -31.37
C GLY A 38 12.83 28.05 -32.34
N LYS A 39 13.08 28.10 -33.66
CA LYS A 39 12.05 27.87 -34.69
C LYS A 39 11.60 26.40 -34.73
N ALA A 40 12.56 25.47 -34.68
CA ALA A 40 12.28 24.03 -34.64
C ALA A 40 11.46 23.65 -33.39
N LYS A 41 11.86 24.14 -32.21
CA LYS A 41 11.12 23.93 -30.95
C LYS A 41 9.67 24.44 -31.03
N ARG A 42 9.43 25.62 -31.62
CA ARG A 42 8.09 26.19 -31.77
C ARG A 42 7.19 25.44 -32.75
N ARG A 43 7.79 24.78 -33.75
CA ARG A 43 7.07 24.00 -34.78
C ARG A 43 6.79 22.56 -34.36
N ALA A 44 7.47 22.05 -33.34
CA ALA A 44 7.29 20.71 -32.82
C ALA A 44 5.81 20.44 -32.49
N GLY A 45 5.25 19.42 -33.17
CA GLY A 45 3.87 19.00 -33.01
C GLY A 45 3.78 17.56 -32.52
N VAL A 46 2.86 17.32 -31.59
CA VAL A 46 2.54 16.00 -31.02
C VAL A 46 1.17 15.52 -31.49
N ASN A 47 1.00 14.21 -31.61
CA ASN A 47 -0.31 13.61 -31.83
C ASN A 47 -1.02 13.40 -30.48
N VAL A 48 -2.30 13.73 -30.45
CA VAL A 48 -3.10 13.81 -29.22
C VAL A 48 -4.45 13.14 -29.44
N LEU A 49 -4.82 12.25 -28.53
CA LEU A 49 -6.21 11.89 -28.30
C LEU A 49 -6.76 12.91 -27.29
N ASP A 50 -7.60 13.82 -27.76
CA ASP A 50 -8.13 14.96 -27.00
C ASP A 50 -9.61 14.74 -26.67
N PHE A 51 -9.93 14.83 -25.39
CA PHE A 51 -11.27 14.67 -24.83
C PHE A 51 -11.58 15.70 -23.73
N LYS A 52 -10.90 16.86 -23.76
CA LYS A 52 -11.15 18.00 -22.86
C LYS A 52 -12.61 18.46 -22.85
N ASP A 53 -13.30 18.36 -23.98
CA ASP A 53 -14.69 18.81 -24.15
C ASP A 53 -15.71 17.69 -23.79
N GLY A 54 -15.27 16.64 -23.10
CA GLY A 54 -16.05 15.46 -22.73
C GLY A 54 -15.92 14.28 -23.70
N PHE A 55 -16.24 13.08 -23.23
CA PHE A 55 -16.02 11.82 -23.96
C PHE A 55 -16.86 11.67 -25.24
N THR A 56 -17.97 12.39 -25.37
CA THR A 56 -18.75 12.40 -26.64
C THR A 56 -18.00 13.13 -27.76
N LYS A 57 -17.16 14.11 -27.44
CA LYS A 57 -16.40 14.95 -28.37
C LYS A 57 -14.93 14.54 -28.53
N GLY A 58 -14.55 13.38 -27.98
CA GLY A 58 -13.21 12.83 -28.09
C GLY A 58 -12.75 12.68 -29.54
N ARG A 59 -11.54 13.15 -29.86
CA ARG A 59 -11.01 13.21 -31.23
C ARG A 59 -9.49 13.05 -31.27
N LEU A 60 -8.99 12.57 -32.40
CA LEU A 60 -7.56 12.61 -32.71
C LEU A 60 -7.21 13.95 -33.35
N ARG A 61 -6.15 14.60 -32.86
CA ARG A 61 -5.64 15.85 -33.46
C ARG A 61 -4.13 15.96 -33.30
N ARG A 62 -3.56 16.91 -34.01
CA ARG A 62 -2.18 17.36 -33.82
C ARG A 62 -2.16 18.67 -33.04
N SER A 63 -1.23 18.81 -32.09
CA SER A 63 -1.10 20.02 -31.25
C SER A 63 0.35 20.43 -31.08
N SER A 64 0.61 21.71 -30.83
CA SER A 64 1.96 22.22 -30.54
C SER A 64 2.40 21.84 -29.12
N CYS A 65 3.66 21.41 -28.94
CA CYS A 65 4.22 21.11 -27.63
C CYS A 65 4.06 22.27 -26.63
N ASN A 66 4.10 23.52 -27.10
CA ASN A 66 4.01 24.72 -26.26
C ASN A 66 2.64 24.92 -25.60
N LYS A 67 1.62 24.17 -26.02
CA LYS A 67 0.25 24.27 -25.49
C LYS A 67 -0.18 23.02 -24.72
N MET A 68 0.72 22.05 -24.55
CA MET A 68 0.41 20.76 -23.95
C MET A 68 0.94 20.69 -22.52
N PHE A 69 0.16 20.04 -21.65
CA PHE A 69 0.55 19.70 -20.28
C PHE A 69 1.08 20.88 -19.46
N GLY A 70 0.37 22.00 -19.52
CA GLY A 70 0.63 23.16 -18.69
C GLY A 70 -0.64 23.92 -18.31
N LEU A 71 -0.51 24.76 -17.30
CA LEU A 71 -1.55 25.66 -16.80
C LEU A 71 -0.96 27.06 -16.60
N PRO A 72 -1.78 28.12 -16.70
CA PRO A 72 -1.35 29.46 -16.34
C PRO A 72 -1.15 29.56 -14.82
N ASP A 73 -0.05 30.19 -14.41
CA ASP A 73 0.19 30.69 -13.04
C ASP A 73 0.02 29.63 -11.91
N MET A 74 0.48 28.40 -12.14
CA MET A 74 0.50 27.32 -11.13
C MET A 74 1.34 27.67 -9.90
N TYR A 75 2.49 28.32 -10.11
CA TYR A 75 3.43 28.68 -9.05
C TYR A 75 4.20 29.95 -9.43
N ASP A 76 4.98 30.50 -8.50
CA ASP A 76 5.74 31.74 -8.75
C ASP A 76 6.98 31.54 -9.63
N ALA A 77 7.59 32.65 -10.03
CA ALA A 77 8.76 32.67 -10.91
C ALA A 77 10.00 32.00 -10.28
N GLU A 78 10.13 32.01 -8.95
CA GLU A 78 11.29 31.41 -8.27
C GLU A 78 11.26 29.88 -8.39
N ILE A 79 10.09 29.29 -8.16
CA ILE A 79 9.86 27.85 -8.35
C ILE A 79 10.07 27.46 -9.82
N GLU A 80 9.57 28.25 -10.77
CA GLU A 80 9.79 27.97 -12.20
C GLU A 80 11.28 28.00 -12.57
N ILE A 81 12.05 28.97 -12.08
CA ILE A 81 13.50 29.05 -12.31
C ILE A 81 14.20 27.82 -11.72
N ALA A 82 13.81 27.42 -10.53
CA ALA A 82 14.39 26.26 -9.86
C ALA A 82 14.06 24.95 -10.59
N LEU A 83 12.82 24.77 -11.03
CA LEU A 83 12.39 23.63 -11.84
C LEU A 83 13.10 23.59 -13.19
N SER A 84 13.27 24.73 -13.86
CA SER A 84 14.01 24.82 -15.12
C SER A 84 15.47 24.35 -14.99
N LYS A 85 16.15 24.71 -13.89
CA LYS A 85 17.51 24.21 -13.58
C LYS A 85 17.52 22.70 -13.33
N LEU A 86 16.53 22.17 -12.60
CA LEU A 86 16.38 20.74 -12.36
C LEU A 86 16.16 19.99 -13.69
N GLU A 87 15.22 20.46 -14.51
CA GLU A 87 14.91 19.90 -15.83
C GLU A 87 16.12 19.91 -16.76
N GLN A 88 16.90 20.98 -16.77
CA GLN A 88 18.11 21.08 -17.59
C GLN A 88 19.13 19.99 -17.21
N ARG A 89 19.40 19.81 -15.91
CA ARG A 89 20.35 18.80 -15.43
C ARG A 89 19.88 17.38 -15.75
N VAL A 90 18.58 17.13 -15.59
CA VAL A 90 17.97 15.82 -15.86
C VAL A 90 17.92 15.52 -17.35
N SER A 91 17.65 16.52 -18.20
CA SER A 91 17.68 16.36 -19.67
C SER A 91 19.01 15.79 -20.13
N THR A 92 20.13 16.28 -19.59
CA THR A 92 21.47 15.75 -19.91
C THR A 92 21.63 14.27 -19.54
N ILE A 93 21.10 13.86 -18.38
CA ILE A 93 21.15 12.46 -17.95
C ILE A 93 20.30 11.59 -18.88
N ILE A 94 19.06 12.01 -19.17
CA ILE A 94 18.14 11.27 -20.05
C ILE A 94 18.70 11.17 -21.47
N ASP A 95 19.29 12.24 -22.00
CA ASP A 95 19.89 12.23 -23.33
C ASP A 95 21.09 11.28 -23.39
N ALA A 96 21.90 11.19 -22.32
CA ALA A 96 22.98 10.20 -22.23
C ALA A 96 22.44 8.75 -22.22
N VAL A 97 21.41 8.48 -21.43
CA VAL A 97 20.75 7.16 -21.37
C VAL A 97 20.16 6.79 -22.75
N GLU A 98 19.52 7.74 -23.43
CA GLU A 98 18.97 7.51 -24.77
C GLU A 98 20.05 7.28 -25.81
N ASN A 99 21.15 8.03 -25.77
CA ASN A 99 22.27 7.79 -26.67
C ASN A 99 22.86 6.38 -26.46
N ASP A 100 22.98 5.92 -25.22
CA ASP A 100 23.41 4.55 -24.94
C ASP A 100 22.44 3.52 -25.52
N PHE A 101 21.13 3.74 -25.37
CA PHE A 101 20.09 2.88 -25.94
C PHE A 101 20.10 2.87 -27.48
N VAL A 102 20.12 4.04 -28.13
CA VAL A 102 20.09 4.17 -29.61
C VAL A 102 21.34 3.55 -30.24
N ASN A 103 22.49 3.62 -29.56
CA ASN A 103 23.72 2.98 -29.99
C ASN A 103 23.76 1.46 -29.68
N GLY A 104 22.66 0.87 -29.23
CA GLY A 104 22.54 -0.57 -28.99
C GLY A 104 23.33 -1.08 -27.79
N LYS A 105 23.71 -0.20 -26.84
CA LYS A 105 24.37 -0.67 -25.61
C LYS A 105 23.38 -1.45 -24.75
N PRO A 106 23.78 -2.56 -24.12
CA PRO A 106 22.88 -3.35 -23.28
C PRO A 106 22.55 -2.69 -21.92
N ALA A 107 23.32 -1.67 -21.53
CA ALA A 107 23.20 -0.96 -20.27
C ALA A 107 23.76 0.47 -20.37
N THR A 108 23.32 1.34 -19.47
CA THR A 108 23.83 2.70 -19.25
C THR A 108 24.53 2.79 -17.90
N LEU A 109 25.52 3.68 -17.81
CA LEU A 109 26.21 4.00 -16.55
C LEU A 109 25.65 5.29 -15.97
N ILE A 110 25.32 5.31 -14.68
CA ILE A 110 24.78 6.49 -14.01
C ILE A 110 25.49 6.62 -12.66
N ALA A 111 26.08 7.79 -12.40
CA ALA A 111 26.70 8.08 -11.11
C ALA A 111 25.65 8.27 -10.01
N ARG A 112 26.02 8.05 -8.74
CA ARG A 112 25.09 8.19 -7.61
C ARG A 112 24.33 9.52 -7.59
N PRO A 113 24.98 10.70 -7.75
CA PRO A 113 24.27 11.97 -7.69
C PRO A 113 23.30 12.14 -8.86
N GLN A 114 23.62 11.58 -10.03
CA GLN A 114 22.74 11.58 -11.19
C GLN A 114 21.52 10.68 -10.97
N LYS A 115 21.73 9.49 -10.39
CA LYS A 115 20.67 8.56 -10.00
C LYS A 115 19.69 9.22 -9.03
N ASP A 116 20.21 9.84 -7.98
CA ASP A 116 19.38 10.48 -6.94
C ASP A 116 18.66 11.72 -7.50
N LEU A 117 19.32 12.50 -8.36
CA LEU A 117 18.68 13.60 -9.10
C LEU A 117 17.53 13.12 -10.00
N LEU A 118 17.70 11.99 -10.70
CA LEU A 118 16.67 11.42 -11.56
C LEU A 118 15.44 10.98 -10.76
N ARG A 119 15.65 10.36 -9.59
CA ARG A 119 14.54 9.98 -8.68
C ARG A 119 13.81 11.19 -8.14
N LYS A 120 14.57 12.17 -7.65
CA LYS A 120 14.06 13.46 -7.16
C LYS A 120 13.19 14.13 -8.22
N PHE A 121 13.67 14.17 -9.46
CA PHE A 121 12.92 14.69 -10.60
C PHE A 121 11.61 13.93 -10.82
N ILE A 122 11.63 12.59 -10.92
CA ILE A 122 10.40 11.80 -11.13
C ILE A 122 9.36 12.08 -10.04
N PHE A 123 9.79 12.13 -8.78
CA PHE A 123 8.90 12.46 -7.67
C PHE A 123 8.30 13.86 -7.81
N ILE A 124 9.13 14.87 -8.07
CA ILE A 124 8.68 16.26 -8.22
C ILE A 124 7.72 16.39 -9.41
N MET A 125 7.96 15.69 -10.52
CA MET A 125 7.04 15.69 -11.67
C MET A 125 5.67 15.09 -11.30
N GLY A 126 5.65 14.06 -10.46
CA GLY A 126 4.43 13.49 -9.91
C GLY A 126 3.72 14.45 -8.95
N TYR A 127 4.48 15.14 -8.09
CA TYR A 127 3.95 16.06 -7.08
C TYR A 127 3.45 17.40 -7.65
N ARG A 128 4.06 17.90 -8.74
CA ARG A 128 3.66 19.16 -9.40
C ARG A 128 2.55 18.97 -10.44
N ASN A 129 1.97 17.77 -10.55
CA ASN A 129 0.97 17.49 -11.57
C ASN A 129 -0.31 18.30 -11.35
N ARG A 130 -1.19 18.29 -12.36
CA ARG A 130 -2.47 19.01 -12.32
C ARG A 130 -3.34 18.62 -11.13
N ASN A 131 -3.45 17.34 -10.81
CA ASN A 131 -4.31 16.86 -9.72
C ASN A 131 -3.85 17.38 -8.36
N PHE A 132 -2.54 17.49 -8.14
CA PHE A 132 -1.99 18.07 -6.93
C PHE A 132 -2.20 19.59 -6.88
N HIS A 133 -2.02 20.29 -8.00
CA HIS A 133 -2.36 21.71 -8.08
C HIS A 133 -3.83 21.95 -7.71
N GLU A 134 -4.76 21.25 -8.35
CA GLU A 134 -6.21 21.36 -8.09
C GLU A 134 -6.58 20.96 -6.65
N ARG A 135 -5.85 20.00 -6.04
CA ARG A 135 -6.06 19.59 -4.65
C ARG A 135 -5.77 20.71 -3.64
N PHE A 136 -4.73 21.51 -3.89
CA PHE A 136 -4.29 22.57 -2.98
C PHE A 136 -4.79 23.97 -3.40
N GLU A 137 -5.50 24.06 -4.52
CA GLU A 137 -6.17 25.28 -4.98
C GLU A 137 -7.38 25.60 -4.08
N GLY A 138 -7.61 26.89 -3.80
CA GLY A 138 -8.72 27.38 -2.99
C GLY A 138 -8.37 27.79 -1.56
N GLU A 139 -9.41 28.11 -0.78
CA GLU A 139 -9.27 28.53 0.61
C GLU A 139 -9.21 27.34 1.57
N LYS A 140 -8.77 27.60 2.81
CA LYS A 140 -8.66 26.58 3.87
C LYS A 140 -9.97 25.79 4.08
N ASP A 141 -11.11 26.47 3.99
CA ASP A 141 -12.41 25.86 4.23
C ASP A 141 -12.90 24.99 3.07
N ASP A 142 -12.38 25.24 1.86
CA ASP A 142 -12.68 24.46 0.65
C ASP A 142 -11.84 23.18 0.56
N TYR A 143 -10.76 23.07 1.32
CA TYR A 143 -9.88 21.91 1.31
C TYR A 143 -10.60 20.66 1.83
N ASN A 144 -10.86 19.71 0.93
CA ASN A 144 -11.61 18.50 1.21
C ASN A 144 -10.86 17.23 0.76
N SER A 145 -9.66 17.03 1.30
CA SER A 145 -8.90 15.78 1.16
C SER A 145 -8.89 14.96 2.45
N ASN A 146 -8.44 13.71 2.36
CA ASN A 146 -8.40 12.75 3.47
C ASN A 146 -7.49 13.18 4.64
N ASP A 147 -6.56 14.09 4.41
CA ASP A 147 -5.61 14.63 5.39
C ASP A 147 -5.97 16.04 5.88
N ARG A 148 -7.19 16.52 5.63
CA ARG A 148 -7.65 17.87 6.03
C ARG A 148 -7.32 18.22 7.47
N ALA A 149 -7.53 17.30 8.41
CA ALA A 149 -7.26 17.54 9.82
C ALA A 149 -5.76 17.78 10.10
N GLU A 150 -4.88 17.00 9.47
CA GLU A 150 -3.43 17.13 9.59
C GLU A 150 -2.94 18.43 8.93
N LEU A 151 -3.44 18.74 7.73
CA LEU A 151 -3.09 19.95 7.00
C LEU A 151 -3.51 21.22 7.76
N VAL A 152 -4.74 21.26 8.27
CA VAL A 152 -5.26 22.41 9.02
C VAL A 152 -4.47 22.65 10.31
N ALA A 153 -4.06 21.58 11.01
CA ALA A 153 -3.21 21.69 12.19
C ALA A 153 -1.83 22.25 11.83
N TYR A 154 -1.20 21.73 10.77
CA TYR A 154 0.08 22.21 10.27
C TYR A 154 0.03 23.69 9.86
N MET A 155 -1.03 24.09 9.13
CA MET A 155 -1.25 25.48 8.73
C MET A 155 -1.37 26.41 9.94
N HIS A 156 -2.10 25.99 10.97
CA HIS A 156 -2.23 26.76 12.21
C HIS A 156 -0.89 26.91 12.94
N GLU A 157 -0.14 25.81 13.07
CA GLU A 157 1.19 25.80 13.71
C GLU A 157 2.20 26.72 13.01
N LYS A 158 2.20 26.71 11.67
CA LYS A 158 3.15 27.49 10.85
C LYS A 158 2.65 28.89 10.49
N GLY A 159 1.43 29.26 10.88
CA GLY A 159 0.83 30.54 10.52
C GLY A 159 0.51 30.69 9.02
N ILE A 160 0.32 29.57 8.30
CA ILE A 160 0.03 29.53 6.87
C ILE A 160 -1.47 29.69 6.63
N LYS A 161 -1.85 30.57 5.70
CA LYS A 161 -3.26 30.92 5.46
C LYS A 161 -3.98 30.01 4.48
N THR A 162 -3.30 29.55 3.43
CA THR A 162 -3.92 28.79 2.34
C THR A 162 -3.22 27.44 2.10
N PRO A 163 -3.95 26.39 1.71
CA PRO A 163 -3.37 25.09 1.31
C PRO A 163 -2.34 25.23 0.18
N ASN A 164 -2.60 26.11 -0.80
CA ASN A 164 -1.66 26.35 -1.90
C ASN A 164 -0.28 26.78 -1.40
N HIS A 165 -0.22 27.64 -0.38
CA HIS A 165 1.06 28.06 0.18
C HIS A 165 1.84 26.89 0.80
N VAL A 166 1.16 25.95 1.47
CA VAL A 166 1.77 24.71 1.97
C VAL A 166 2.37 23.88 0.82
N TRP A 167 1.63 23.76 -0.29
CA TRP A 167 2.10 23.02 -1.47
C TRP A 167 3.33 23.67 -2.11
N LEU A 168 3.34 25.00 -2.26
CA LEU A 168 4.47 25.76 -2.81
C LEU A 168 5.72 25.66 -1.93
N GLU A 169 5.60 25.85 -0.61
CA GLU A 169 6.73 25.67 0.33
C GLU A 169 7.28 24.25 0.29
N THR A 170 6.39 23.26 0.29
CA THR A 170 6.76 21.84 0.20
C THR A 170 7.47 21.54 -1.13
N MET A 171 7.02 22.13 -2.24
CA MET A 171 7.68 21.98 -3.54
C MET A 171 9.09 22.59 -3.54
N ARG A 172 9.28 23.78 -2.94
CA ARG A 172 10.61 24.39 -2.77
C ARG A 172 11.51 23.49 -1.93
N ALA A 173 11.03 22.99 -0.80
CA ALA A 173 11.80 22.07 0.04
C ALA A 173 12.21 20.80 -0.71
N PHE A 174 11.32 20.23 -1.53
CA PHE A 174 11.69 19.10 -2.39
C PHE A 174 12.72 19.46 -3.46
N ILE A 175 12.73 20.68 -3.99
CA ILE A 175 13.76 21.12 -4.94
C ILE A 175 15.10 21.35 -4.23
N ASP A 176 15.09 21.90 -3.03
CA ASP A 176 16.30 22.36 -2.34
C ASP A 176 17.00 21.28 -1.53
N VAL A 177 16.29 20.22 -1.11
CA VAL A 177 16.86 19.15 -0.29
C VAL A 177 18.13 18.54 -0.91
N ASP A 178 19.21 18.51 -0.14
CA ASP A 178 20.47 17.91 -0.55
C ASP A 178 20.51 16.42 -0.20
N LEU A 179 20.39 15.58 -1.23
CA LEU A 179 20.42 14.12 -1.10
C LEU A 179 21.84 13.55 -0.94
N GLY A 180 22.88 14.39 -1.01
CA GLY A 180 24.27 13.99 -0.81
C GLY A 180 24.64 13.77 0.66
N GLN A 181 23.86 14.32 1.59
CA GLN A 181 24.07 14.16 3.04
C GLN A 181 23.60 12.80 3.57
N GLU A 182 23.94 12.48 4.81
CA GLU A 182 23.43 11.27 5.47
C GLU A 182 21.89 11.26 5.52
N HIS A 183 21.31 10.06 5.45
CA HIS A 183 19.87 9.87 5.32
C HIS A 183 19.04 10.53 6.42
N GLU A 184 19.54 10.51 7.65
CA GLU A 184 18.87 11.12 8.80
C GLU A 184 18.87 12.64 8.71
N CYS A 185 19.98 13.24 8.26
CA CYS A 185 20.14 14.69 8.17
C CYS A 185 19.19 15.34 7.17
N TRP A 186 19.11 14.82 5.94
CA TRP A 186 18.24 15.43 4.93
C TRP A 186 16.75 15.15 5.20
N TYR A 187 16.41 14.02 5.84
CA TYR A 187 15.03 13.74 6.23
C TYR A 187 14.56 14.67 7.35
N GLU A 188 15.37 14.85 8.39
CA GLU A 188 15.08 15.80 9.47
C GLU A 188 14.93 17.22 8.93
N TRP A 189 15.86 17.65 8.06
CA TRP A 189 15.76 18.93 7.37
C TRP A 189 14.43 19.03 6.61
N LEU A 190 14.07 18.00 5.81
CA LEU A 190 12.85 18.02 5.02
C LEU A 190 11.59 18.09 5.90
N THR A 191 11.52 17.36 7.01
CA THR A 191 10.37 17.43 7.93
C THR A 191 10.18 18.79 8.59
N ASN A 192 11.23 19.61 8.66
CA ASN A 192 11.16 20.96 9.19
C ASN A 192 10.74 22.01 8.14
N HIS A 193 10.93 21.72 6.85
CA HIS A 193 10.74 22.67 5.74
C HIS A 193 9.59 22.29 4.79
N ALA A 194 9.00 21.09 4.93
CA ALA A 194 7.90 20.61 4.11
C ALA A 194 6.75 20.09 4.99
N TYR A 195 5.56 20.00 4.40
CA TYR A 195 4.42 19.36 5.05
C TYR A 195 4.76 17.91 5.45
N PRO A 196 4.64 17.50 6.72
CA PRO A 196 5.17 16.23 7.21
C PRO A 196 4.64 14.97 6.52
N ALA A 197 3.37 14.97 6.06
CA ALA A 197 2.82 13.85 5.32
C ALA A 197 3.52 13.66 3.96
N ASP A 198 3.75 14.77 3.25
CA ASP A 198 4.41 14.76 1.95
C ASP A 198 5.93 14.52 2.08
N ALA A 199 6.57 15.06 3.12
CA ALA A 199 7.97 14.77 3.46
C ALA A 199 8.20 13.26 3.70
N ARG A 200 7.29 12.61 4.45
CA ARG A 200 7.32 11.15 4.65
C ARG A 200 7.14 10.39 3.33
N TRP A 201 6.28 10.87 2.44
CA TRP A 201 6.08 10.25 1.13
C TRP A 201 7.32 10.36 0.25
N PHE A 202 7.93 11.56 0.16
CA PHE A 202 9.20 11.78 -0.52
C PHE A 202 10.29 10.85 0.01
N TRP A 203 10.45 10.79 1.33
CA TRP A 203 11.43 9.92 1.98
C TRP A 203 11.21 8.45 1.66
N LYS A 204 9.97 7.97 1.77
CA LYS A 204 9.61 6.60 1.41
C LYS A 204 9.97 6.32 -0.04
N ASN A 205 9.64 7.23 -0.97
CA ASN A 205 9.95 7.03 -2.38
C ASN A 205 11.47 6.99 -2.65
N MET A 206 12.25 7.86 -2.00
CA MET A 206 13.72 7.95 -2.14
C MET A 206 14.49 6.80 -1.46
N THR A 207 13.91 6.16 -0.44
CA THR A 207 14.59 5.07 0.29
C THR A 207 14.14 3.68 -0.17
N THR A 208 12.91 3.55 -0.66
CA THR A 208 12.32 2.22 -0.95
C THR A 208 12.17 1.90 -2.43
N SER A 209 12.29 2.87 -3.34
CA SER A 209 12.12 2.62 -4.78
C SER A 209 13.42 2.28 -5.51
N HIS A 210 13.34 1.46 -6.56
CA HIS A 210 14.43 1.09 -7.44
C HIS A 210 14.14 1.53 -8.88
N LEU A 211 15.12 2.16 -9.53
CA LEU A 211 15.04 2.61 -10.93
C LEU A 211 15.27 1.45 -11.89
N CYS A 212 14.39 1.28 -12.87
CA CYS A 212 14.54 0.35 -13.98
C CYS A 212 14.26 1.04 -15.33
N PHE A 213 15.10 0.81 -16.34
CA PHE A 213 14.85 1.31 -17.70
C PHE A 213 14.26 0.20 -18.55
N CYS A 214 13.06 0.44 -19.10
CA CYS A 214 12.34 -0.54 -19.89
C CYS A 214 12.06 -0.01 -21.30
N THR A 215 12.17 -0.88 -22.29
CA THR A 215 11.98 -0.58 -23.71
C THR A 215 11.12 -1.65 -24.36
N PRO A 216 10.32 -1.38 -25.40
CA PRO A 216 9.60 -2.44 -26.11
C PRO A 216 10.56 -3.31 -26.92
N GLU A 217 10.38 -4.63 -26.90
CA GLU A 217 11.07 -5.57 -27.79
C GLU A 217 10.74 -5.30 -29.26
N SER A 218 9.44 -5.14 -29.56
CA SER A 218 8.98 -4.85 -30.91
C SER A 218 9.17 -3.38 -31.24
N VAL A 219 9.71 -3.06 -32.43
CA VAL A 219 9.84 -1.67 -32.94
C VAL A 219 8.51 -0.98 -33.19
N ASP A 220 7.45 -1.74 -33.38
CA ASP A 220 6.10 -1.22 -33.63
C ASP A 220 5.42 -0.74 -32.35
N GLU A 221 5.96 -1.07 -31.17
CA GLU A 221 5.33 -0.72 -29.91
C GLU A 221 5.86 0.58 -29.33
N GLU A 222 4.97 1.29 -28.63
CA GLU A 222 5.28 2.58 -28.03
C GLU A 222 4.62 2.69 -26.66
N PHE A 223 5.26 3.40 -25.74
CA PHE A 223 4.64 3.86 -24.51
C PHE A 223 3.85 5.14 -24.76
N MET A 224 2.68 5.25 -24.14
CA MET A 224 1.86 6.46 -24.16
C MET A 224 2.30 7.46 -23.08
N LEU A 225 1.87 8.71 -23.24
CA LEU A 225 2.05 9.73 -22.21
C LEU A 225 0.74 10.47 -21.94
N THR A 226 0.24 10.36 -20.72
CA THR A 226 -1.02 10.94 -20.25
C THR A 226 -0.76 12.22 -19.45
N GLN A 227 -1.79 13.04 -19.17
CA GLN A 227 -1.61 14.27 -18.37
C GLN A 227 -1.13 13.99 -16.94
N ASN A 228 -1.59 12.89 -16.34
CA ASN A 228 -1.14 12.47 -15.02
C ASN A 228 0.29 11.89 -15.04
N ALA A 229 0.88 11.65 -16.22
CA ALA A 229 2.29 11.36 -16.48
C ALA A 229 2.99 10.55 -15.35
N TYR A 230 3.84 11.21 -14.57
CA TYR A 230 4.67 10.65 -13.51
C TYR A 230 3.92 10.32 -12.22
N GLY A 231 2.61 10.58 -12.17
CA GLY A 231 1.69 10.20 -11.10
C GLY A 231 0.96 8.88 -11.33
N VAL A 232 1.20 8.20 -12.47
CA VAL A 232 0.58 6.90 -12.75
C VAL A 232 1.34 5.78 -12.05
N PHE A 233 0.62 4.97 -11.27
CA PHE A 233 1.18 3.84 -10.55
C PHE A 233 0.31 2.59 -10.65
N GLU A 234 0.93 1.42 -10.46
CA GLU A 234 0.26 0.15 -10.17
C GLU A 234 0.41 -0.13 -8.67
N GLY A 235 -0.66 -0.59 -8.01
CA GLY A 235 -0.61 -1.07 -6.64
C GLY A 235 -1.95 -0.92 -5.91
N PRO A 236 -2.09 -1.50 -4.71
CA PRO A 236 -3.31 -1.37 -3.94
C PRO A 236 -3.54 0.09 -3.53
N CYS A 237 -4.59 0.68 -4.09
CA CYS A 237 -5.17 1.94 -3.65
C CYS A 237 -6.47 1.64 -2.91
N SER A 238 -6.56 2.01 -1.64
CA SER A 238 -7.78 1.83 -0.86
C SER A 238 -7.98 3.02 0.07
N HIS A 239 -9.20 3.21 0.57
CA HIS A 239 -9.49 4.12 1.67
C HIS A 239 -8.67 3.84 2.97
N ARG A 240 -7.87 2.75 3.00
CA ARG A 240 -6.98 2.31 4.10
C ARG A 240 -5.50 2.55 3.85
N GLY A 241 -5.15 3.28 2.80
CA GLY A 241 -3.78 3.63 2.46
C GLY A 241 -3.40 3.27 1.04
N TRP A 242 -2.32 3.91 0.61
CA TRP A 242 -1.76 3.86 -0.73
C TRP A 242 -0.40 3.16 -0.71
N THR A 243 -0.20 2.18 -1.59
CA THR A 243 1.13 1.64 -1.87
C THR A 243 1.31 1.50 -3.37
N ASP A 244 2.15 2.36 -3.91
CA ASP A 244 2.73 2.28 -5.24
C ASP A 244 3.69 1.09 -5.30
N TRP A 245 3.30 0.04 -6.01
CA TRP A 245 4.19 -1.08 -6.34
C TRP A 245 5.15 -0.69 -7.46
N HIS A 246 4.61 -0.08 -8.51
CA HIS A 246 5.35 0.44 -9.64
C HIS A 246 4.84 1.83 -9.97
N THR A 247 5.72 2.81 -10.12
CA THR A 247 5.39 4.11 -10.72
C THR A 247 5.99 4.16 -12.11
N PHE A 248 5.19 4.60 -13.09
CA PHE A 248 5.58 4.65 -14.49
C PHE A 248 5.94 6.08 -14.88
N ALA A 249 7.12 6.24 -15.47
CA ALA A 249 7.66 7.52 -15.89
C ALA A 249 8.10 7.43 -17.37
N PRO A 250 7.17 7.54 -18.33
CA PRO A 250 7.50 7.52 -19.75
C PRO A 250 8.38 8.73 -20.11
N ILE A 251 9.62 8.47 -20.52
CA ILE A 251 10.57 9.55 -20.88
C ILE A 251 10.67 9.77 -22.39
N ASN A 252 10.39 8.74 -23.20
CA ASN A 252 10.06 8.86 -24.61
C ASN A 252 9.14 7.70 -25.05
N HIS A 253 8.70 7.70 -26.31
CA HIS A 253 7.79 6.69 -26.85
C HIS A 253 8.38 5.25 -26.89
N ARG A 254 9.69 5.07 -26.74
CA ARG A 254 10.43 3.79 -26.73
C ARG A 254 11.09 3.45 -25.39
N LEU A 255 11.01 4.33 -24.39
CA LEU A 255 11.74 4.21 -23.13
C LEU A 255 10.89 4.73 -21.98
N VAL A 256 10.65 3.86 -21.00
CA VAL A 256 9.96 4.17 -19.75
C VAL A 256 10.88 3.87 -18.58
N ILE A 257 10.89 4.77 -17.60
CA ILE A 257 11.47 4.49 -16.29
C ILE A 257 10.38 3.87 -15.42
N VAL A 258 10.67 2.71 -14.85
CA VAL A 258 9.80 2.05 -13.86
C VAL A 258 10.46 2.17 -12.50
N MET A 259 9.78 2.85 -11.58
CA MET A 259 10.18 2.94 -10.17
C MET A 259 9.49 1.81 -9.41
N ARG A 260 10.24 0.76 -9.05
CA ARG A 260 9.70 -0.39 -8.29
C ARG A 260 9.89 -0.19 -6.80
N ASN A 261 8.84 -0.40 -6.03
CA ASN A 261 8.93 -0.38 -4.57
C ASN A 261 9.54 -1.69 -4.01
N GLY A 262 10.54 -1.55 -3.15
CA GLY A 262 11.28 -2.64 -2.50
C GLY A 262 10.45 -3.49 -1.55
N PHE A 263 9.28 -3.02 -1.10
CA PHE A 263 8.35 -3.81 -0.27
C PHE A 263 7.82 -5.08 -0.99
N LEU A 264 7.96 -5.19 -2.31
CA LEU A 264 7.56 -6.36 -3.09
C LEU A 264 8.48 -7.59 -2.93
N GLY A 265 9.69 -7.43 -2.36
CA GLY A 265 10.69 -8.51 -2.26
C GLY A 265 10.37 -9.64 -1.27
N GLY A 266 9.33 -9.51 -0.45
CA GLY A 266 9.03 -10.43 0.65
C GLY A 266 7.82 -11.35 0.47
N ILE A 267 7.13 -11.32 -0.67
CA ILE A 267 5.91 -12.12 -0.89
C ILE A 267 6.23 -13.27 -1.86
N PRO A 268 6.53 -14.49 -1.36
CA PRO A 268 7.00 -15.60 -2.20
C PRO A 268 5.98 -16.15 -3.21
N ASN A 269 4.71 -15.70 -3.18
CA ASN A 269 3.64 -16.24 -4.03
C ASN A 269 2.73 -15.13 -4.62
N LEU A 270 3.30 -14.05 -5.17
CA LEU A 270 2.49 -13.19 -6.04
C LEU A 270 2.14 -13.98 -7.31
N PRO A 271 0.85 -14.07 -7.71
CA PRO A 271 0.45 -14.75 -8.94
C PRO A 271 1.21 -14.19 -10.15
N SER A 272 1.26 -14.95 -11.24
CA SER A 272 1.95 -14.67 -12.52
C SER A 272 1.46 -13.43 -13.30
N ASN A 273 1.03 -12.37 -12.60
CA ASN A 273 0.68 -11.07 -13.12
C ASN A 273 1.94 -10.16 -13.26
N LEU A 274 1.74 -8.89 -13.62
CA LEU A 274 2.81 -7.93 -13.97
C LEU A 274 3.85 -7.85 -12.84
N ALA A 275 3.39 -7.95 -11.59
CA ALA A 275 4.23 -7.99 -10.41
C ALA A 275 5.18 -9.18 -10.40
N GLY A 276 4.81 -10.38 -10.86
CA GLY A 276 5.70 -11.55 -10.90
C GLY A 276 6.86 -11.41 -11.90
N VAL A 277 6.60 -10.83 -13.08
CA VAL A 277 7.64 -10.68 -14.13
C VAL A 277 8.44 -9.40 -13.96
N ILE A 278 7.84 -8.27 -13.56
CA ILE A 278 8.61 -7.10 -13.11
C ILE A 278 9.41 -7.47 -11.86
N THR A 279 8.91 -8.33 -10.96
CA THR A 279 9.72 -8.85 -9.83
C THR A 279 10.87 -9.75 -10.30
N ARG A 280 10.68 -10.59 -11.33
CA ARG A 280 11.78 -11.42 -11.90
C ARG A 280 12.83 -10.59 -12.66
N ILE A 281 12.38 -9.63 -13.46
CA ILE A 281 13.23 -8.60 -14.07
C ILE A 281 14.00 -7.89 -12.94
N ALA A 282 13.29 -7.47 -11.87
CA ALA A 282 13.83 -6.73 -10.73
C ALA A 282 14.76 -7.49 -9.79
N THR A 283 14.59 -8.81 -9.61
CA THR A 283 15.57 -9.64 -8.89
C THR A 283 16.93 -9.65 -9.59
N THR A 284 16.96 -9.32 -10.89
CA THR A 284 18.18 -9.09 -11.69
C THR A 284 18.47 -7.59 -11.97
N SER A 285 17.58 -6.67 -11.55
CA SER A 285 17.69 -5.21 -11.77
C SER A 285 18.31 -4.45 -10.61
N TYR A 286 18.86 -5.12 -9.59
CA TYR A 286 19.71 -4.39 -8.64
C TYR A 286 20.87 -3.78 -9.44
N PRO A 287 21.00 -2.44 -9.43
CA PRO A 287 22.08 -1.81 -10.17
C PRO A 287 23.40 -2.39 -9.66
N THR A 288 24.20 -2.92 -10.57
CA THR A 288 25.48 -3.51 -10.19
C THR A 288 26.47 -2.37 -10.01
N LEU A 289 27.02 -2.24 -8.79
CA LEU A 289 28.08 -1.28 -8.49
C LEU A 289 29.32 -1.68 -9.28
N ARG A 290 29.81 -0.80 -10.17
CA ARG A 290 30.91 -1.13 -11.10
C ARG A 290 32.27 -0.65 -10.60
N PHE A 291 32.32 0.47 -9.90
CA PHE A 291 33.54 1.04 -9.37
C PHE A 291 33.34 1.42 -7.91
N CYS A 292 34.19 0.84 -7.07
CA CYS A 292 34.37 1.11 -5.66
C CYS A 292 35.87 1.38 -5.54
N SER A 293 36.26 2.57 -5.04
CA SER A 293 37.67 2.96 -4.92
C SER A 293 38.45 2.09 -3.92
N ASP A 294 37.74 1.23 -3.19
CA ASP A 294 38.19 0.40 -2.08
C ASP A 294 38.07 -1.12 -2.32
N GLY A 295 37.79 -1.57 -3.56
CA GLY A 295 38.04 -2.95 -4.04
C GLY A 295 37.37 -4.09 -3.26
N THR A 296 36.45 -3.82 -2.33
CA THR A 296 35.89 -4.81 -1.41
C THR A 296 34.39 -4.96 -1.62
N SER A 297 34.00 -6.01 -2.35
CA SER A 297 32.61 -6.47 -2.44
C SER A 297 32.20 -7.17 -1.14
N SER A 298 31.91 -6.38 -0.10
CA SER A 298 31.36 -6.84 1.19
C SER A 298 30.00 -6.16 1.44
N SER A 299 29.06 -6.88 2.06
CA SER A 299 27.74 -6.41 2.48
C SER A 299 27.75 -5.27 3.52
N SER A 300 28.93 -4.73 3.85
CA SER A 300 29.16 -3.62 4.78
C SER A 300 29.61 -2.32 4.11
N HIS A 301 29.57 -2.22 2.78
CA HIS A 301 30.06 -1.05 2.05
C HIS A 301 29.21 0.20 2.33
N LYS A 302 29.84 1.25 2.85
CA LYS A 302 29.27 2.60 2.88
C LYS A 302 29.36 3.20 1.47
N PHE A 303 28.23 3.41 0.81
CA PHE A 303 28.16 4.00 -0.53
C PHE A 303 28.82 5.39 -0.58
N ASN A 304 29.63 5.64 -1.61
CA ASN A 304 30.36 6.89 -1.85
C ASN A 304 29.62 7.77 -2.88
N PRO A 305 29.67 9.11 -2.80
CA PRO A 305 29.22 10.00 -3.88
C PRO A 305 29.76 9.66 -5.27
N GLU A 306 30.96 9.09 -5.39
CA GLU A 306 31.58 8.74 -6.68
C GLU A 306 31.14 7.38 -7.24
N ASP A 307 30.23 6.68 -6.56
CA ASP A 307 29.75 5.36 -7.00
C ASP A 307 29.08 5.43 -8.39
N ILE A 308 29.50 4.54 -9.28
CA ILE A 308 28.90 4.39 -10.62
C ILE A 308 28.09 3.10 -10.68
N PHE A 309 26.82 3.25 -11.05
CA PHE A 309 25.87 2.17 -11.17
C PHE A 309 25.67 1.77 -12.63
N THR A 310 25.57 0.48 -12.88
CA THR A 310 25.18 -0.06 -14.19
C THR A 310 23.69 -0.38 -14.21
N PHE A 311 22.97 0.20 -15.16
CA PHE A 311 21.54 -0.04 -15.37
C PHE A 311 21.29 -0.70 -16.72
N LYS A 312 20.76 -1.92 -16.71
CA LYS A 312 20.39 -2.65 -17.94
C LYS A 312 19.14 -2.04 -18.58
N PHE A 313 19.07 -2.10 -19.90
CA PHE A 313 17.82 -1.90 -20.63
C PHE A 313 17.04 -3.20 -20.67
N PHE A 314 15.86 -3.20 -20.06
CA PHE A 314 14.98 -4.36 -20.08
C PHE A 314 14.06 -4.26 -21.30
N HIS A 315 14.24 -5.18 -22.24
CA HIS A 315 13.32 -5.31 -23.37
C HIS A 315 12.06 -6.03 -22.90
N LEU A 316 10.92 -5.38 -23.08
CA LEU A 316 9.61 -5.85 -22.65
C LEU A 316 8.89 -6.48 -23.84
N PRO A 317 8.42 -7.73 -23.68
CA PRO A 317 7.48 -8.33 -24.61
C PRO A 317 6.21 -7.48 -24.72
N SER A 318 5.54 -7.59 -25.88
CA SER A 318 4.35 -6.83 -26.21
C SER A 318 3.24 -6.92 -25.16
N THR A 319 3.04 -8.09 -24.57
CA THR A 319 2.06 -8.28 -23.49
C THR A 319 2.28 -7.37 -22.28
N PHE A 320 3.53 -6.98 -21.99
CA PHE A 320 3.86 -6.08 -20.88
C PHE A 320 3.77 -4.62 -21.26
N VAL A 321 4.23 -4.26 -22.47
CA VAL A 321 4.08 -2.90 -22.99
C VAL A 321 2.60 -2.52 -23.05
N GLN A 322 1.76 -3.40 -23.60
CA GLN A 322 0.32 -3.16 -23.66
C GLN A 322 -0.34 -3.14 -22.28
N ARG A 323 0.23 -3.84 -21.29
CA ARG A 323 -0.27 -3.77 -19.91
C ARG A 323 0.05 -2.43 -19.26
N ILE A 324 1.25 -1.90 -19.46
CA ILE A 324 1.63 -0.55 -19.01
C ILE A 324 0.74 0.49 -19.69
N ASN A 325 0.57 0.40 -21.01
CA ASN A 325 -0.34 1.28 -21.75
C ASN A 325 -1.79 1.15 -21.26
N SER A 326 -2.25 -0.06 -20.92
CA SER A 326 -3.59 -0.25 -20.35
C SER A 326 -3.76 0.48 -19.01
N ILE A 327 -2.74 0.48 -18.15
CA ILE A 327 -2.77 1.24 -16.88
C ILE A 327 -2.81 2.74 -17.16
N LEU A 328 -1.96 3.22 -18.08
CA LEU A 328 -1.94 4.62 -18.51
C LEU A 328 -3.32 5.05 -19.05
N ILE A 329 -3.94 4.25 -19.91
CA ILE A 329 -5.27 4.50 -20.48
C ILE A 329 -6.35 4.45 -19.38
N GLU A 330 -6.32 3.46 -18.48
CA GLU A 330 -7.30 3.35 -17.39
C GLU A 330 -7.33 4.62 -16.53
N GLU A 331 -6.16 5.10 -16.14
CA GLU A 331 -5.97 6.28 -15.29
C GLU A 331 -6.22 7.60 -16.05
N ALA A 332 -6.19 7.58 -17.38
CA ALA A 332 -6.43 8.77 -18.20
C ALA A 332 -7.89 9.27 -18.19
N VAL A 333 -8.84 8.51 -17.62
CA VAL A 333 -10.23 8.96 -17.45
C VAL A 333 -10.37 10.20 -16.60
N LEU A 334 -9.43 10.41 -15.68
CA LEU A 334 -9.33 11.59 -14.81
C LEU A 334 -8.63 12.77 -15.50
N THR A 335 -8.37 12.66 -16.80
CA THR A 335 -7.59 13.64 -17.55
C THR A 335 -8.35 14.09 -18.79
N ASP A 336 -7.74 14.94 -19.60
CA ASP A 336 -8.32 15.45 -20.84
C ASP A 336 -7.71 14.85 -22.11
N MET A 337 -6.54 14.22 -22.02
CA MET A 337 -5.79 13.83 -23.22
C MET A 337 -4.70 12.79 -23.00
N ILE A 338 -4.39 12.06 -24.09
CA ILE A 338 -3.30 11.09 -24.19
C ILE A 338 -2.43 11.43 -25.40
N LEU A 339 -1.11 11.50 -25.22
CA LEU A 339 -0.14 11.63 -26.29
C LEU A 339 0.33 10.27 -26.79
N TYR A 340 0.50 10.18 -28.10
CA TYR A 340 1.02 9.02 -28.79
C TYR A 340 1.92 9.47 -29.95
N LYS A 341 2.81 8.61 -30.42
CA LYS A 341 3.71 8.93 -31.54
C LYS A 341 3.14 8.37 -32.85
N SER A 342 2.74 7.10 -32.87
CA SER A 342 2.19 6.40 -34.04
C SER A 342 0.72 6.01 -33.87
N SER A 343 -0.10 6.27 -34.88
CA SER A 343 -1.51 5.84 -34.91
C SER A 343 -1.66 4.32 -34.82
N SER A 344 -0.70 3.56 -35.37
CA SER A 344 -0.71 2.09 -35.28
C SER A 344 -0.46 1.60 -33.86
N ALA A 345 0.43 2.26 -33.11
CA ALA A 345 0.72 1.92 -31.72
C ALA A 345 -0.47 2.29 -30.81
N LEU A 346 -1.09 3.45 -31.04
CA LEU A 346 -2.33 3.83 -30.37
C LEU A 346 -3.42 2.78 -30.61
N ARG A 347 -3.64 2.36 -31.86
CA ARG A 347 -4.64 1.33 -32.19
C ARG A 347 -4.40 0.03 -31.40
N ARG A 348 -3.18 -0.51 -31.42
CA ARG A 348 -2.82 -1.74 -30.69
C ARG A 348 -3.07 -1.63 -29.18
N ALA A 349 -2.73 -0.49 -28.60
CA ALA A 349 -2.96 -0.25 -27.18
C ALA A 349 -4.44 -0.13 -26.83
N LEU A 350 -5.25 0.51 -27.69
CA LEU A 350 -6.70 0.53 -27.52
C LEU A 350 -7.29 -0.88 -27.68
N GLU A 351 -6.86 -1.66 -28.66
CA GLU A 351 -7.29 -3.06 -28.84
C GLU A 351 -7.00 -3.90 -27.60
N SER A 352 -5.78 -3.82 -27.08
CA SER A 352 -5.39 -4.55 -25.87
C SER A 352 -6.16 -4.07 -24.64
N TYR A 353 -6.35 -2.77 -24.48
CA TYR A 353 -7.05 -2.21 -23.32
C TYR A 353 -8.55 -2.56 -23.36
N LEU A 354 -9.22 -2.32 -24.48
CA LEU A 354 -10.66 -2.57 -24.67
C LEU A 354 -10.95 -4.08 -24.60
N GLY A 355 -10.10 -4.91 -25.21
CA GLY A 355 -10.26 -6.36 -25.24
C GLY A 355 -9.92 -7.10 -23.93
N ALA A 356 -9.23 -6.47 -22.97
CA ALA A 356 -8.80 -7.14 -21.76
C ALA A 356 -9.94 -7.40 -20.77
N GLU A 357 -10.15 -8.66 -20.36
CA GLU A 357 -11.04 -9.02 -19.25
C GLU A 357 -10.19 -9.23 -17.99
N LYS A 358 -10.28 -8.30 -17.05
CA LYS A 358 -9.58 -8.40 -15.75
C LYS A 358 -10.53 -7.98 -14.62
N PRO A 359 -10.70 -8.83 -13.60
CA PRO A 359 -11.46 -8.45 -12.39
C PRO A 359 -10.88 -7.17 -11.77
N GLY A 360 -11.74 -6.25 -11.34
CA GLY A 360 -11.31 -4.98 -10.75
C GLY A 360 -10.91 -3.89 -11.75
N PHE A 361 -10.90 -4.19 -13.05
CA PHE A 361 -10.45 -3.28 -14.12
C PHE A 361 -11.65 -2.87 -15.00
N LYS A 362 -11.70 -1.61 -15.46
CA LYS A 362 -12.84 -1.08 -16.24
C LYS A 362 -14.19 -1.34 -15.54
N ILE A 363 -14.31 -0.99 -14.26
CA ILE A 363 -15.58 -1.08 -13.55
C ILE A 363 -16.40 0.17 -13.87
N ALA A 364 -17.57 -0.04 -14.45
CA ALA A 364 -18.54 1.02 -14.70
C ALA A 364 -19.69 0.92 -13.68
N ILE A 365 -20.07 2.05 -13.08
CA ILE A 365 -21.19 2.10 -12.13
C ILE A 365 -22.38 2.79 -12.80
N GLU A 366 -23.58 2.20 -12.71
CA GLU A 366 -24.80 2.88 -13.19
C GLU A 366 -25.14 4.06 -12.27
N LYS A 367 -25.45 5.24 -12.85
CA LYS A 367 -25.93 6.38 -12.06
C LYS A 367 -27.27 6.01 -11.41
N PRO A 368 -27.45 6.19 -10.08
CA PRO A 368 -28.75 6.00 -9.44
C PRO A 368 -29.79 6.92 -10.07
N ARG A 369 -31.03 6.46 -10.24
CA ARG A 369 -32.16 7.34 -10.61
C ARG A 369 -32.46 8.28 -9.43
N GLU A 370 -32.65 9.57 -9.71
CA GLU A 370 -32.83 10.64 -8.71
C GLU A 370 -34.05 10.45 -7.78
N GLU A 371 -34.94 9.50 -8.05
CA GLU A 371 -36.24 9.36 -7.37
C GLU A 371 -36.28 8.35 -6.20
N GLY A 372 -35.13 7.92 -5.67
CA GLY A 372 -35.05 6.99 -4.53
C GLY A 372 -34.93 7.69 -3.17
N PRO A 373 -35.59 7.19 -2.09
CA PRO A 373 -35.39 7.72 -0.74
C PRO A 373 -33.93 7.59 -0.35
N GLU A 374 -33.36 8.64 0.25
CA GLU A 374 -31.97 8.79 0.70
C GLU A 374 -31.32 7.46 1.10
N ILE A 375 -30.74 6.76 0.12
CA ILE A 375 -29.87 5.63 0.39
C ILE A 375 -28.69 6.25 1.10
N LEU A 376 -28.59 5.96 2.41
CA LEU A 376 -27.51 6.33 3.31
C LEU A 376 -26.22 6.47 2.51
N ARG A 377 -25.84 7.73 2.29
CA ARG A 377 -24.53 8.15 1.75
C ARG A 377 -23.50 7.80 2.81
N VAL A 378 -23.18 6.51 2.89
CA VAL A 378 -22.22 5.96 3.83
C VAL A 378 -20.85 6.52 3.42
N ASP A 379 -20.34 7.45 4.23
CA ASP A 379 -19.05 8.16 4.16
C ASP A 379 -17.83 7.22 4.19
N TYR A 380 -17.77 6.21 3.31
CA TYR A 380 -16.68 5.22 3.33
C TYR A 380 -15.41 5.63 2.58
N CYS A 381 -15.43 6.77 1.87
CA CYS A 381 -14.31 7.18 1.04
C CYS A 381 -14.05 8.70 1.01
N GLY A 382 -14.71 9.53 1.82
CA GLY A 382 -14.60 10.99 1.66
C GLY A 382 -15.15 11.50 0.31
N ILE A 383 -15.97 10.70 -0.38
CA ILE A 383 -16.57 11.04 -1.67
C ILE A 383 -17.86 11.84 -1.42
N LYS A 384 -17.74 13.17 -1.41
CA LYS A 384 -18.89 14.08 -1.59
C LYS A 384 -18.76 14.80 -2.94
N LYS A 385 -19.89 14.88 -3.66
CA LYS A 385 -20.12 15.16 -5.09
C LYS A 385 -19.77 14.00 -6.03
N MET A 386 -20.71 13.08 -6.20
CA MET A 386 -20.59 11.92 -7.10
C MET A 386 -20.94 12.21 -8.57
N ASP A 387 -21.46 13.40 -8.91
CA ASP A 387 -21.95 13.68 -10.27
C ASP A 387 -20.86 13.70 -11.37
N GLY A 388 -19.58 13.55 -11.00
CA GLY A 388 -18.43 13.42 -11.90
C GLY A 388 -17.41 12.36 -11.48
N ALA A 389 -17.79 11.32 -10.73
CA ALA A 389 -16.86 10.24 -10.40
C ALA A 389 -16.49 9.44 -11.68
N PRO A 390 -15.21 9.08 -11.88
CA PRO A 390 -14.75 8.37 -13.08
C PRO A 390 -15.55 7.12 -13.41
N GLU A 391 -16.03 6.42 -12.38
CA GLU A 391 -16.79 5.19 -12.50
C GLU A 391 -18.14 5.39 -13.19
N TYR A 392 -18.76 6.57 -13.03
CA TYR A 392 -20.01 6.92 -13.72
C TYR A 392 -19.81 7.33 -15.16
N GLU A 393 -18.65 7.92 -15.48
CA GLU A 393 -18.33 8.31 -16.85
C GLU A 393 -17.58 7.21 -17.60
N ARG A 394 -17.23 6.11 -16.92
CA ARG A 394 -16.44 5.00 -17.47
C ARG A 394 -17.04 4.42 -18.75
N GLN A 395 -18.37 4.26 -18.82
CA GLN A 395 -19.02 3.77 -20.04
C GLN A 395 -18.86 4.75 -21.20
N ALA A 396 -19.05 6.04 -20.95
CA ALA A 396 -18.88 7.08 -21.97
C ALA A 396 -17.42 7.16 -22.44
N TYR A 397 -16.46 7.01 -21.53
CA TYR A 397 -15.04 6.90 -21.83
C TYR A 397 -14.72 5.68 -22.70
N LEU A 398 -15.21 4.50 -22.33
CA LEU A 398 -14.99 3.27 -23.11
C LEU A 398 -15.61 3.38 -24.51
N GLY A 399 -16.84 3.90 -24.59
CA GLY A 399 -17.51 4.13 -25.87
C GLY A 399 -16.78 5.17 -26.74
N MET A 400 -16.12 6.16 -26.14
CA MET A 400 -15.24 7.08 -26.86
C MET A 400 -14.02 6.35 -27.43
N LEU A 401 -13.33 5.56 -26.60
CA LEU A 401 -12.15 4.82 -27.03
C LEU A 401 -12.46 3.83 -28.15
N GLU A 402 -13.61 3.16 -28.11
CA GLU A 402 -14.07 2.30 -29.22
C GLU A 402 -14.26 3.08 -30.52
N ARG A 403 -14.89 4.28 -30.47
CA ARG A 403 -15.05 5.12 -31.68
C ARG A 403 -13.69 5.53 -32.24
N ILE A 404 -12.74 5.86 -31.38
CA ILE A 404 -11.37 6.19 -31.78
C ILE A 404 -10.68 4.97 -32.38
N ALA A 405 -10.78 3.79 -31.76
CA ALA A 405 -10.22 2.54 -32.28
C ALA A 405 -10.80 2.21 -33.67
N ARG A 406 -12.12 2.37 -33.86
CA ARG A 406 -12.80 2.23 -35.17
C ARG A 406 -12.27 3.23 -36.20
N SER A 407 -12.06 4.49 -35.82
CA SER A 407 -11.45 5.49 -36.73
C SER A 407 -10.02 5.14 -37.15
N LEU A 408 -9.33 4.29 -36.39
CA LEU A 408 -8.00 3.76 -36.68
C LEU A 408 -8.03 2.40 -37.41
N GLY A 409 -9.23 1.91 -37.77
CA GLY A 409 -9.43 0.64 -38.46
C GLY A 409 -9.41 -0.59 -37.54
N SER A 410 -9.88 -0.47 -36.31
CA SER A 410 -10.07 -1.57 -35.37
C SER A 410 -11.56 -1.80 -35.07
N ASP A 411 -11.99 -3.06 -35.05
CA ASP A 411 -13.37 -3.44 -34.71
C ASP A 411 -13.52 -3.91 -33.26
N CYS A 412 -12.54 -3.61 -32.39
CA CYS A 412 -12.60 -4.02 -31.00
C CYS A 412 -13.73 -3.33 -30.21
N THR A 413 -14.34 -4.09 -29.31
CA THR A 413 -15.36 -3.62 -28.38
C THR A 413 -14.84 -3.74 -26.95
N ALA A 414 -15.22 -2.78 -26.11
CA ALA A 414 -14.88 -2.74 -24.71
C ALA A 414 -15.51 -3.92 -23.97
N LYS A 415 -14.68 -4.73 -23.34
CA LYS A 415 -15.08 -5.70 -22.33
C LYS A 415 -14.96 -5.04 -20.96
N PHE A 416 -16.03 -4.95 -20.19
CA PHE A 416 -16.04 -4.24 -18.91
C PHE A 416 -17.07 -4.84 -17.95
N THR A 417 -16.93 -4.54 -16.65
CA THR A 417 -17.87 -5.03 -15.64
C THR A 417 -18.84 -3.91 -15.26
N LEU A 418 -20.14 -4.16 -15.46
CA LEU A 418 -21.21 -3.30 -14.95
C LEU A 418 -21.45 -3.61 -13.48
N SER A 419 -21.34 -2.59 -12.65
CA SER A 419 -21.66 -2.65 -11.23
C SER A 419 -22.90 -1.79 -10.97
N THR A 420 -24.01 -2.42 -10.60
CA THR A 420 -25.22 -1.69 -10.19
C THR A 420 -24.97 -0.96 -8.88
N PRO A 421 -25.54 0.24 -8.60
CA PRO A 421 -25.35 0.96 -7.33
C PRO A 421 -25.60 0.13 -6.05
N GLN A 422 -26.34 -0.98 -6.14
CA GLN A 422 -26.46 -1.97 -5.06
C GLN A 422 -25.13 -2.67 -4.70
N SER A 423 -24.07 -2.47 -5.47
CA SER A 423 -22.69 -2.91 -5.20
C SER A 423 -21.90 -1.94 -4.33
N ILE A 424 -22.52 -0.87 -3.78
CA ILE A 424 -22.04 -0.28 -2.52
C ILE A 424 -21.88 -1.45 -1.57
N VAL A 425 -20.63 -1.77 -1.21
CA VAL A 425 -20.19 -2.89 -0.35
C VAL A 425 -21.40 -3.53 0.31
N VAL A 426 -21.96 -4.58 -0.30
CA VAL A 426 -23.05 -5.33 0.33
C VAL A 426 -22.42 -5.92 1.56
N VAL A 427 -22.59 -5.22 2.69
CA VAL A 427 -22.16 -5.70 3.97
C VAL A 427 -23.02 -6.92 4.19
N PRO A 428 -22.43 -8.12 4.20
CA PRO A 428 -23.22 -9.31 4.40
C PRO A 428 -23.98 -9.15 5.72
N PRO A 429 -25.26 -9.52 5.76
CA PRO A 429 -26.02 -9.46 7.00
C PRO A 429 -25.24 -10.23 8.07
N LEU A 430 -25.03 -9.61 9.23
CA LEU A 430 -24.26 -10.24 10.30
C LEU A 430 -25.01 -11.50 10.77
N PRO A 431 -24.35 -12.68 10.76
CA PRO A 431 -24.97 -13.90 11.28
C PRO A 431 -25.44 -13.69 12.73
N PRO A 432 -26.55 -14.32 13.16
CA PRO A 432 -27.12 -14.07 14.48
C PRO A 432 -26.16 -14.31 15.65
N GLY A 433 -25.33 -15.37 15.57
CA GLY A 433 -24.35 -15.69 16.60
C GLY A 433 -23.22 -14.65 16.65
N PHE A 434 -22.69 -14.29 15.48
CA PHE A 434 -21.73 -13.21 15.31
C PHE A 434 -22.27 -11.89 15.89
N SER A 435 -23.46 -11.46 15.46
CA SER A 435 -24.10 -10.21 15.88
C SER A 435 -24.32 -10.18 17.40
N ALA A 436 -24.76 -11.29 18.00
CA ALA A 436 -24.95 -11.38 19.45
C ALA A 436 -23.64 -11.19 20.23
N ARG A 437 -22.54 -11.83 19.81
CA ARG A 437 -21.22 -11.64 20.43
C ARG A 437 -20.68 -10.24 20.22
N TYR A 438 -20.88 -9.70 19.02
CA TYR A 438 -20.42 -8.37 18.68
C TYR A 438 -21.12 -7.29 19.50
N LYS A 439 -22.43 -7.44 19.75
CA LYS A 439 -23.20 -6.59 20.67
C LYS A 439 -22.69 -6.68 22.11
N LYS A 440 -22.32 -7.87 22.60
CA LYS A 440 -21.68 -8.01 23.94
C LYS A 440 -20.38 -7.22 24.05
N LEU A 441 -19.67 -7.03 22.94
CA LEU A 441 -18.46 -6.22 22.83
C LEU A 441 -18.74 -4.73 22.61
N GLY A 442 -20.00 -4.29 22.71
CA GLY A 442 -20.38 -2.88 22.57
C GLY A 442 -20.64 -2.45 21.12
N PHE A 443 -20.96 -3.36 20.20
CA PHE A 443 -21.47 -2.97 18.88
C PHE A 443 -22.86 -2.34 18.98
N ASP A 444 -23.02 -1.19 18.35
CA ASP A 444 -24.23 -0.35 18.34
C ASP A 444 -25.28 -0.79 17.30
N GLY A 445 -24.96 -1.74 16.43
CA GLY A 445 -25.83 -2.14 15.33
C GLY A 445 -25.62 -1.35 14.04
N PHE A 446 -24.75 -0.32 14.05
CA PHE A 446 -24.55 0.57 12.92
C PHE A 446 -23.48 0.02 11.96
N VAL A 447 -23.80 -0.05 10.67
CA VAL A 447 -22.89 -0.58 9.64
C VAL A 447 -21.59 0.23 9.55
N GLY A 448 -21.64 1.54 9.81
CA GLY A 448 -20.43 2.37 9.84
C GLY A 448 -19.46 1.95 10.94
N SER A 449 -19.96 1.64 12.15
CA SER A 449 -19.17 1.14 13.28
C SER A 449 -18.55 -0.21 12.97
N TRP A 450 -19.31 -1.09 12.29
CA TRP A 450 -18.84 -2.40 11.83
C TRP A 450 -17.59 -2.27 10.96
N LEU A 451 -17.66 -1.55 9.83
CA LEU A 451 -16.50 -1.52 8.94
C LEU A 451 -15.39 -0.58 9.41
N GLY A 452 -15.68 0.32 10.36
CA GLY A 452 -14.67 1.10 11.07
C GLY A 452 -13.80 0.21 11.94
N ASP A 453 -14.42 -0.74 12.66
CA ASP A 453 -13.65 -1.72 13.43
C ASP A 453 -12.93 -2.73 12.56
N GLU A 454 -13.54 -3.16 11.45
CA GLU A 454 -12.89 -4.04 10.49
C GLU A 454 -11.66 -3.36 9.84
N ALA A 455 -11.75 -2.07 9.54
CA ALA A 455 -10.60 -1.29 9.09
C ALA A 455 -9.47 -1.27 10.13
N GLN A 456 -9.82 -1.04 11.39
CA GLN A 456 -8.86 -1.05 12.49
C GLN A 456 -8.25 -2.45 12.70
N ALA A 457 -9.05 -3.51 12.64
CA ALA A 457 -8.59 -4.89 12.70
C ALA A 457 -7.56 -5.21 11.60
N LEU A 458 -7.76 -4.71 10.39
CA LEU A 458 -6.80 -4.83 9.30
C LEU A 458 -5.50 -4.07 9.59
N LEU A 459 -5.57 -2.86 10.14
CA LEU A 459 -4.38 -2.09 10.52
C LEU A 459 -3.56 -2.81 11.60
N ILE A 460 -4.21 -3.41 12.60
CA ILE A 460 -3.55 -4.24 13.61
C ILE A 460 -2.82 -5.41 12.93
N SER A 461 -3.46 -6.08 11.98
CA SER A 461 -2.87 -7.21 11.23
C SER A 461 -1.65 -6.77 10.41
N ARG A 462 -1.73 -5.62 9.73
CA ARG A 462 -0.59 -5.05 8.98
C ARG A 462 0.57 -4.70 9.90
N LEU A 463 0.30 -4.04 11.03
CA LEU A 463 1.32 -3.74 12.04
C LEU A 463 2.01 -5.03 12.51
N TRP A 464 1.23 -6.10 12.72
CA TRP A 464 1.75 -7.40 13.11
C TRP A 464 2.70 -8.00 12.07
N ILE A 465 2.31 -7.99 10.79
CA ILE A 465 3.13 -8.48 9.67
C ILE A 465 4.41 -7.64 9.53
N TRP A 466 4.27 -6.31 9.51
CA TRP A 466 5.39 -5.38 9.34
C TRP A 466 6.41 -5.49 10.45
N THR A 467 5.96 -5.51 11.71
CA THR A 467 6.87 -5.63 12.86
C THR A 467 7.57 -6.98 12.85
N ASN A 468 6.90 -8.08 12.53
CA ASN A 468 7.55 -9.39 12.38
C ASN A 468 8.62 -9.39 11.28
N HIS A 469 8.33 -8.75 10.14
CA HIS A 469 9.29 -8.63 9.05
C HIS A 469 10.51 -7.79 9.45
N ALA A 470 10.29 -6.62 10.04
CA ALA A 470 11.35 -5.69 10.44
C ALA A 470 12.31 -6.28 11.48
N VAL A 471 11.82 -7.15 12.36
CA VAL A 471 12.65 -7.75 13.43
C VAL A 471 13.25 -9.09 13.05
N ARG A 472 12.99 -9.63 11.86
CA ARG A 472 13.39 -11.00 11.48
C ARG A 472 14.91 -11.22 11.52
N THR A 473 15.68 -10.19 11.22
CA THR A 473 17.16 -10.22 11.22
C THR A 473 17.78 -9.70 12.52
N GLN A 474 16.95 -9.34 13.50
CA GLN A 474 17.41 -8.78 14.78
C GLN A 474 17.65 -9.88 15.81
N SER A 475 18.31 -9.54 16.92
CA SER A 475 18.58 -10.47 18.03
C SER A 475 17.30 -11.10 18.60
N GLU A 476 17.39 -12.31 19.15
CA GLU A 476 16.24 -12.99 19.76
C GLU A 476 15.61 -12.16 20.90
N GLU A 477 16.43 -11.45 21.66
CA GLU A 477 15.98 -10.56 22.74
C GLU A 477 15.20 -9.35 22.18
N THR A 478 15.67 -8.72 21.11
CA THR A 478 14.94 -7.66 20.41
C THR A 478 13.60 -8.17 19.88
N GLN A 479 13.59 -9.37 19.30
CA GLN A 479 12.35 -10.01 18.81
C GLN A 479 11.37 -10.28 19.95
N LYS A 480 11.84 -10.78 21.10
CA LYS A 480 11.02 -11.02 22.30
C LYS A 480 10.44 -9.71 22.84
N ASN A 481 11.25 -8.66 22.95
CA ASN A 481 10.81 -7.35 23.42
C ASN A 481 9.77 -6.72 22.49
N MET A 482 9.99 -6.77 21.17
CA MET A 482 9.01 -6.28 20.19
C MET A 482 7.69 -7.07 20.22
N ARG A 483 7.73 -8.40 20.37
CA ARG A 483 6.51 -9.22 20.57
C ARG A 483 5.77 -8.80 21.85
N ARG A 484 6.49 -8.54 22.95
CA ARG A 484 5.93 -8.10 24.23
C ARG A 484 5.26 -6.73 24.12
N GLU A 485 5.93 -5.73 23.55
CA GLU A 485 5.37 -4.38 23.40
C GLU A 485 4.17 -4.36 22.44
N ARG A 486 4.24 -5.13 21.35
CA ARG A 486 3.09 -5.30 20.45
C ARG A 486 1.90 -5.93 21.18
N LEU A 487 2.12 -6.97 21.98
CA LEU A 487 1.05 -7.61 22.74
C LEU A 487 0.41 -6.62 23.73
N LYS A 488 1.21 -5.80 24.42
CA LYS A 488 0.71 -4.74 25.31
C LYS A 488 -0.17 -3.74 24.55
N LEU A 489 0.32 -3.25 23.40
CA LEU A 489 -0.41 -2.31 22.56
C LEU A 489 -1.76 -2.89 22.13
N VAL A 490 -1.75 -4.11 21.58
CA VAL A 490 -2.94 -4.77 21.05
C VAL A 490 -3.95 -5.09 22.16
N CYS A 491 -3.48 -5.49 23.34
CA CYS A 491 -4.37 -5.75 24.49
C CYS A 491 -5.04 -4.49 25.04
N ASN A 492 -4.47 -3.31 24.79
CA ASN A 492 -5.07 -2.02 25.17
C ASN A 492 -6.08 -1.48 24.14
N LEU A 493 -6.22 -2.13 22.99
CA LEU A 493 -7.23 -1.76 22.00
C LEU A 493 -8.62 -2.21 22.43
N HIS A 494 -9.64 -1.58 21.83
CA HIS A 494 -11.02 -1.94 22.09
C HIS A 494 -11.27 -3.42 21.78
N PRO A 495 -11.83 -4.23 22.71
CA PRO A 495 -11.98 -5.69 22.55
C PRO A 495 -12.68 -6.10 21.26
N ARG A 496 -13.63 -5.28 20.81
CA ARG A 496 -14.36 -5.41 19.54
C ARG A 496 -13.45 -5.49 18.30
N ARG A 497 -12.43 -4.63 18.23
CA ARG A 497 -11.46 -4.56 17.12
C ARG A 497 -10.46 -5.70 17.19
N LEU A 498 -10.05 -6.04 18.42
CA LEU A 498 -9.16 -7.16 18.68
C LEU A 498 -9.78 -8.49 18.27
N TRP A 499 -11.06 -8.70 18.61
CA TRP A 499 -11.78 -9.90 18.20
C TRP A 499 -11.83 -10.06 16.67
N LEU A 500 -12.14 -8.98 15.96
CA LEU A 500 -12.11 -8.97 14.49
C LEU A 500 -10.72 -9.25 13.94
N HIS A 501 -9.68 -8.69 14.54
CA HIS A 501 -8.29 -8.99 14.17
C HIS A 501 -7.97 -10.48 14.32
N LEU A 502 -8.39 -11.12 15.41
CA LEU A 502 -8.15 -12.54 15.65
C LEU A 502 -8.85 -13.43 14.61
N ARG A 503 -10.11 -13.14 14.28
CA ARG A 503 -10.85 -13.83 13.20
C ARG A 503 -10.22 -13.61 11.83
N LEU A 504 -9.70 -12.40 11.59
CA LEU A 504 -9.03 -12.05 10.35
C LEU A 504 -7.70 -12.81 10.20
N MET A 505 -6.91 -12.90 11.28
CA MET A 505 -5.68 -13.69 11.30
C MET A 505 -5.96 -15.17 11.03
N ARG A 506 -7.06 -15.71 11.56
CA ARG A 506 -7.51 -17.06 11.25
C ARG A 506 -7.85 -17.21 9.78
N LEU A 507 -8.64 -16.29 9.23
CA LEU A 507 -9.00 -16.33 7.80
C LEU A 507 -7.75 -16.32 6.90
N PHE A 508 -6.73 -15.52 7.23
CA PHE A 508 -5.45 -15.51 6.53
C PHE A 508 -4.65 -16.81 6.67
N THR A 509 -4.75 -17.48 7.82
CA THR A 509 -3.98 -18.71 8.10
C THR A 509 -4.64 -19.92 7.47
N ASP A 510 -5.96 -20.05 7.62
CA ASP A 510 -6.73 -21.24 7.23
C ASP A 510 -7.13 -21.20 5.74
N ARG A 511 -7.31 -19.99 5.17
CA ARG A 511 -7.79 -19.79 3.80
C ARG A 511 -7.00 -18.69 3.06
N PRO A 512 -5.67 -18.79 2.93
CA PRO A 512 -4.85 -17.73 2.34
C PRO A 512 -5.23 -17.39 0.89
N GLU A 513 -5.54 -18.41 0.08
CA GLU A 513 -5.93 -18.22 -1.33
C GLU A 513 -7.24 -17.45 -1.45
N PHE A 514 -8.23 -17.77 -0.60
CA PHE A 514 -9.52 -17.09 -0.56
C PHE A 514 -9.34 -15.60 -0.31
N VAL A 515 -8.49 -15.18 0.64
CA VAL A 515 -8.35 -13.74 0.94
C VAL A 515 -7.68 -12.96 -0.19
N LEU A 516 -6.83 -13.61 -1.00
CA LEU A 516 -6.15 -12.96 -2.12
C LEU A 516 -7.06 -12.78 -3.34
N THR A 517 -8.07 -13.64 -3.51
CA THR A 517 -8.92 -13.67 -4.71
C THR A 517 -10.36 -13.21 -4.44
N ALA A 518 -10.81 -13.21 -3.19
CA ALA A 518 -12.18 -12.86 -2.83
C ALA A 518 -12.50 -11.38 -3.13
N SER A 519 -13.70 -11.15 -3.64
CA SER A 519 -14.29 -9.82 -3.65
C SER A 519 -14.46 -9.28 -2.22
N ARG A 520 -14.64 -7.96 -2.07
CA ARG A 520 -14.82 -7.34 -0.74
C ARG A 520 -16.03 -7.91 0.01
N GLY A 521 -17.12 -8.23 -0.70
CA GLY A 521 -18.30 -8.85 -0.11
C GLY A 521 -18.02 -10.27 0.40
N GLU A 522 -17.36 -11.10 -0.41
CA GLU A 522 -16.96 -12.46 -0.03
C GLU A 522 -15.99 -12.46 1.15
N TYR A 523 -14.99 -11.57 1.13
CA TYR A 523 -14.06 -11.39 2.24
C TYR A 523 -14.77 -11.02 3.55
N LEU A 524 -15.68 -10.03 3.51
CA LEU A 524 -16.45 -9.64 4.68
C LEU A 524 -17.35 -10.79 5.15
N GLY A 525 -17.89 -11.57 4.21
CA GLY A 525 -18.68 -12.76 4.47
C GLY A 525 -17.89 -13.82 5.22
N GLY A 526 -16.69 -14.15 4.73
CA GLY A 526 -15.78 -15.09 5.37
C GLY A 526 -15.30 -14.62 6.75
N LEU A 527 -15.15 -13.30 6.95
CA LEU A 527 -14.78 -12.75 8.26
C LEU A 527 -15.87 -12.98 9.32
N VAL A 528 -17.14 -12.80 8.94
CA VAL A 528 -18.30 -12.93 9.86
C VAL A 528 -18.89 -14.33 9.93
N ALA A 529 -18.50 -15.22 9.01
CA ALA A 529 -19.06 -16.57 8.93
C ALA A 529 -18.85 -17.34 10.24
N GLU A 530 -19.88 -18.07 10.69
CA GLU A 530 -19.85 -18.81 11.97
C GLU A 530 -18.77 -19.89 12.01
N ASP A 531 -18.41 -20.46 10.85
CA ASP A 531 -17.34 -21.45 10.69
C ASP A 531 -15.93 -20.86 10.87
N ASN A 532 -15.77 -19.53 10.74
CA ASN A 532 -14.55 -18.82 11.09
C ASN A 532 -14.45 -18.50 12.61
N GLY A 533 -15.22 -19.22 13.44
CA GLY A 533 -15.22 -19.10 14.89
C GLY A 533 -13.94 -19.63 15.54
N GLY A 534 -13.69 -19.18 16.78
CA GLY A 534 -12.43 -19.46 17.47
C GLY A 534 -12.55 -19.56 18.99
N PRO A 535 -11.45 -19.92 19.68
CA PRO A 535 -11.45 -20.00 21.14
C PRO A 535 -11.74 -18.63 21.80
N GLU A 536 -11.43 -17.52 21.13
CA GLU A 536 -11.82 -16.17 21.57
C GLU A 536 -13.34 -15.94 21.62
N ASP A 537 -14.14 -16.67 20.83
CA ASP A 537 -15.60 -16.57 20.86
C ASP A 537 -16.17 -17.03 22.21
N VAL A 538 -15.52 -18.02 22.85
CA VAL A 538 -15.91 -18.52 24.17
C VAL A 538 -15.62 -17.49 25.26
N VAL A 539 -14.52 -16.73 25.13
CA VAL A 539 -14.21 -15.62 26.04
C VAL A 539 -15.30 -14.56 25.98
N ILE A 540 -15.76 -14.21 24.78
CA ILE A 540 -16.84 -13.23 24.58
C ILE A 540 -18.17 -13.76 25.10
N ASP A 541 -18.44 -15.05 24.91
CA ASP A 541 -19.64 -15.67 25.45
C ASP A 541 -19.69 -15.62 26.98
N CYS A 542 -18.53 -15.52 27.62
CA CYS A 542 -18.32 -15.38 29.05
C CYS A 542 -17.90 -13.96 29.48
N ILE A 543 -18.03 -12.92 28.65
CA ILE A 543 -17.43 -11.60 28.91
C ILE A 543 -17.78 -11.01 30.29
N SER A 544 -18.97 -11.31 30.81
CA SER A 544 -19.49 -10.78 32.09
C SER A 544 -18.71 -11.24 33.33
N ILE A 545 -17.89 -12.28 33.23
CA ILE A 545 -17.05 -12.76 34.35
C ILE A 545 -15.59 -12.36 34.25
N PHE A 546 -15.17 -11.79 33.12
CA PHE A 546 -13.83 -11.27 32.95
C PHE A 546 -13.75 -9.84 33.47
N SER A 547 -12.58 -9.45 33.96
CA SER A 547 -12.32 -8.03 34.18
C SER A 547 -12.29 -7.28 32.84
N PRO A 548 -12.68 -5.99 32.77
CA PRO A 548 -12.67 -5.23 31.52
C PRO A 548 -11.31 -5.23 30.81
N LYS A 549 -10.21 -5.18 31.57
CA LYS A 549 -8.83 -5.25 31.05
C LYS A 549 -8.38 -6.67 30.70
N GLY A 550 -9.06 -7.68 31.24
CA GLY A 550 -8.72 -9.09 31.08
C GLY A 550 -9.30 -9.75 29.83
N VAL A 551 -10.38 -9.21 29.26
CA VAL A 551 -11.03 -9.77 28.05
C VAL A 551 -10.05 -9.84 26.88
N SER A 552 -9.37 -8.73 26.56
CA SER A 552 -8.42 -8.66 25.44
C SER A 552 -7.25 -9.63 25.60
N ARG A 553 -6.70 -9.74 26.81
CA ARG A 553 -5.61 -10.67 27.11
C ARG A 553 -6.06 -12.13 27.00
N ALA A 554 -7.23 -12.46 27.54
CA ALA A 554 -7.80 -13.80 27.46
C ALA A 554 -8.05 -14.21 26.01
N MET A 555 -8.62 -13.34 25.18
CA MET A 555 -8.79 -13.59 23.74
C MET A 555 -7.45 -13.85 23.04
N MET A 556 -6.46 -12.98 23.25
CA MET A 556 -5.14 -13.14 22.61
C MET A 556 -4.43 -14.44 23.01
N ARG A 557 -4.44 -14.79 24.31
CA ARG A 557 -3.84 -16.03 24.79
C ARG A 557 -4.56 -17.24 24.23
N ALA A 558 -5.89 -17.20 24.18
CA ALA A 558 -6.73 -18.28 23.68
C ALA A 558 -6.44 -18.58 22.21
N SER A 559 -6.41 -17.55 21.36
CA SER A 559 -6.14 -17.72 19.93
C SER A 559 -4.67 -18.03 19.64
N GLY A 560 -3.73 -17.49 20.43
CA GLY A 560 -2.29 -17.77 20.27
C GLY A 560 -1.93 -19.22 20.60
N MET A 561 -2.46 -19.78 21.69
CA MET A 561 -2.13 -21.15 22.12
C MET A 561 -2.67 -22.22 21.17
N ARG A 562 -3.79 -21.97 20.47
CA ARG A 562 -4.31 -22.87 19.44
C ARG A 562 -3.34 -23.05 18.26
N GLN A 563 -2.72 -21.95 17.82
CA GLN A 563 -1.71 -22.03 16.76
C GLN A 563 -0.49 -22.85 17.20
N TYR A 564 -0.13 -22.80 18.50
CA TYR A 564 0.92 -23.66 19.06
C TYR A 564 0.48 -25.13 19.17
N SER A 565 -0.75 -25.42 19.60
CA SER A 565 -1.22 -26.81 19.77
C SER A 565 -1.31 -27.55 18.42
N GLU A 566 -1.81 -26.90 17.38
CA GLU A 566 -1.92 -27.46 16.03
C GLU A 566 -0.54 -27.75 15.39
N LEU A 567 0.49 -26.98 15.73
CA LEU A 567 1.88 -27.23 15.33
C LEU A 567 2.51 -28.43 16.07
N THR A 568 2.07 -28.74 17.29
CA THR A 568 2.65 -29.81 18.11
C THR A 568 2.00 -31.18 17.91
N GLU A 569 0.75 -31.24 17.46
CA GLU A 569 0.03 -32.51 17.26
C GLU A 569 0.47 -33.28 16.01
N ASN A 570 1.00 -32.60 14.99
CA ASN A 570 1.28 -33.25 13.70
C ASN A 570 2.74 -33.69 13.49
N ASP A 571 3.73 -33.20 14.26
CA ASP A 571 5.16 -33.38 13.92
C ASP A 571 6.12 -33.75 15.08
N CYS A 572 5.64 -34.08 16.29
CA CYS A 572 6.54 -34.22 17.45
C CYS A 572 6.75 -35.67 17.96
N PRO A 573 7.97 -36.25 17.85
CA PRO A 573 8.32 -37.53 18.48
C PRO A 573 8.20 -37.48 20.02
N SER A 574 7.81 -38.61 20.64
CA SER A 574 7.45 -38.68 22.07
C SER A 574 8.46 -38.10 23.09
N PRO A 575 9.80 -38.12 22.90
CA PRO A 575 10.75 -37.56 23.86
C PRO A 575 10.82 -36.03 23.87
N LEU A 576 10.29 -35.36 22.84
CA LEU A 576 10.26 -33.90 22.76
C LEU A 576 9.01 -33.30 23.43
N LYS A 577 7.97 -34.10 23.68
CA LYS A 577 6.72 -33.65 24.33
C LYS A 577 6.96 -33.01 25.70
N ASP A 578 7.87 -33.55 26.52
CA ASP A 578 8.18 -32.99 27.84
C ASP A 578 8.89 -31.63 27.75
N LYS A 579 9.77 -31.43 26.75
CA LYS A 579 10.43 -30.12 26.51
C LYS A 579 9.43 -29.07 26.00
N TYR A 580 8.52 -29.46 25.10
CA TYR A 580 7.48 -28.57 24.60
C TYR A 580 6.42 -28.26 25.67
N PHE A 581 6.06 -29.24 26.49
CA PHE A 581 5.18 -29.05 27.64
C PHE A 581 5.79 -28.05 28.63
N MET A 582 7.08 -28.20 28.97
CA MET A 582 7.78 -27.26 29.83
C MET A 582 7.88 -25.86 29.22
N ALA A 583 8.09 -25.74 27.91
CA ALA A 583 8.09 -24.46 27.21
C ALA A 583 6.69 -23.81 27.18
N ALA A 584 5.63 -24.60 26.98
CA ALA A 584 4.25 -24.14 27.05
C ALA A 584 3.92 -23.65 28.48
N MET A 585 4.29 -24.41 29.51
CA MET A 585 4.10 -24.02 30.91
C MET A 585 4.81 -22.72 31.27
N ALA A 586 6.02 -22.49 30.73
CA ALA A 586 6.75 -21.23 30.90
C ALA A 586 6.08 -20.04 30.17
N HIS A 587 5.41 -20.29 29.04
CA HIS A 587 4.75 -19.25 28.24
C HIS A 587 3.36 -18.86 28.73
N VAL A 588 2.64 -19.80 29.33
CA VAL A 588 1.20 -19.67 29.65
C VAL A 588 0.95 -18.85 30.92
N GLY A 589 1.93 -18.79 31.83
CA GLY A 589 1.81 -18.09 33.11
C GLY A 589 1.03 -18.87 34.17
N SER A 590 0.87 -18.29 35.36
CA SER A 590 0.17 -18.94 36.48
C SER A 590 -1.34 -18.70 36.43
N ILE A 591 -2.14 -19.71 36.83
CA ILE A 591 -3.58 -19.58 37.01
C ILE A 591 -3.94 -18.63 38.16
N THR A 592 -3.01 -18.38 39.09
CA THR A 592 -3.15 -17.34 40.13
C THR A 592 -3.10 -15.93 39.56
N ASP A 593 -2.68 -15.77 38.31
CA ASP A 593 -2.75 -14.51 37.55
C ASP A 593 -3.73 -14.57 36.37
N CYS A 594 -4.78 -15.40 36.49
CA CYS A 594 -5.83 -15.42 35.47
C CYS A 594 -6.72 -14.16 35.53
N ASP A 595 -7.32 -13.83 34.39
CA ASP A 595 -8.17 -12.65 34.19
C ASP A 595 -9.62 -12.84 34.73
N LEU A 596 -9.86 -13.94 35.45
CA LEU A 596 -11.13 -14.34 36.04
C LEU A 596 -11.07 -14.16 37.57
N PRO A 597 -11.64 -13.09 38.15
CA PRO A 597 -11.42 -12.74 39.55
C PRO A 597 -11.74 -13.86 40.55
N LYS A 598 -12.87 -14.57 40.35
CA LYS A 598 -13.26 -15.68 41.22
C LYS A 598 -12.30 -16.87 41.12
N LEU A 599 -11.84 -17.18 39.91
CA LEU A 599 -10.91 -18.26 39.66
C LEU A 599 -9.53 -17.93 40.24
N LYS A 600 -9.08 -16.67 40.06
CA LYS A 600 -7.87 -16.13 40.66
C LYS A 600 -7.89 -16.22 42.18
N GLN A 601 -8.98 -15.78 42.82
CA GLN A 601 -9.14 -15.89 44.28
C GLN A 601 -9.11 -17.34 44.75
N ALA A 602 -9.79 -18.24 44.05
CA ALA A 602 -9.78 -19.67 44.37
C ALA A 602 -8.38 -20.27 44.20
N ALA A 603 -7.67 -19.93 43.13
CA ALA A 603 -6.31 -20.39 42.87
C ALA A 603 -5.33 -19.92 43.97
N ILE A 604 -5.37 -18.63 44.35
CA ILE A 604 -4.56 -18.08 45.43
C ILE A 604 -4.87 -18.78 46.75
N LYS A 605 -6.14 -19.03 47.05
CA LYS A 605 -6.53 -19.76 48.26
C LYS A 605 -5.97 -21.19 48.26
N ILE A 606 -6.10 -21.91 47.14
CA ILE A 606 -5.53 -23.26 46.97
C ILE A 606 -4.01 -23.25 47.11
N GLU A 607 -3.34 -22.22 46.60
CA GLU A 607 -1.91 -22.02 46.75
C GLU A 607 -1.52 -21.84 48.23
N MET A 608 -2.24 -20.98 48.96
CA MET A 608 -2.01 -20.76 50.40
C MET A 608 -2.28 -22.00 51.26
N ASP A 609 -3.29 -22.79 50.89
CA ASP A 609 -3.68 -24.01 51.60
C ASP A 609 -2.79 -25.23 51.20
N SER A 610 -1.89 -25.08 50.23
CA SER A 610 -1.05 -26.18 49.73
C SER A 610 0.08 -26.53 50.70
N ASN A 611 0.37 -27.82 50.86
CA ASN A 611 1.46 -28.30 51.71
C ASN A 611 2.79 -28.30 50.94
N PRO A 612 3.75 -27.40 51.26
CA PRO A 612 4.99 -27.26 50.49
C PRO A 612 5.86 -28.53 50.53
N LEU A 613 5.85 -29.26 51.65
CA LEU A 613 6.64 -30.48 51.81
C LEU A 613 6.14 -31.61 50.91
N ALA A 614 4.81 -31.72 50.77
CA ALA A 614 4.20 -32.72 49.89
C ALA A 614 4.48 -32.42 48.41
N LEU A 615 4.42 -31.14 48.01
CA LEU A 615 4.72 -30.71 46.65
C LEU A 615 6.21 -30.87 46.30
N LYS A 616 7.10 -30.56 47.24
CA LYS A 616 8.55 -30.79 47.08
C LYS A 616 8.88 -32.28 46.93
N ALA A 617 8.22 -33.14 47.69
CA ALA A 617 8.36 -34.59 47.55
C ALA A 617 7.84 -35.09 46.18
N ALA A 618 6.71 -34.55 45.72
CA ALA A 618 6.16 -34.87 44.39
C ALA A 618 7.08 -34.38 43.25
N ALA A 619 7.65 -33.18 43.36
CA ALA A 619 8.62 -32.64 42.41
C ALA A 619 9.87 -33.52 42.29
N LYS A 620 10.42 -33.96 43.43
CA LYS A 620 11.54 -34.90 43.47
C LYS A 620 11.19 -36.25 42.82
N ARG A 621 9.96 -36.74 43.03
CA ARG A 621 9.50 -38.02 42.45
C ARG A 621 9.31 -37.94 40.93
N LEU A 622 8.84 -36.80 40.42
CA LEU A 622 8.57 -36.58 38.99
C LEU A 622 9.79 -36.07 38.21
N ASP A 623 10.88 -35.74 38.89
CA ASP A 623 12.06 -35.06 38.32
C ASP A 623 11.72 -33.72 37.63
N TRP A 624 10.74 -32.99 38.18
CA TRP A 624 10.25 -31.73 37.62
C TRP A 624 10.59 -30.55 38.54
N PRO A 625 10.72 -29.33 38.00
CA PRO A 625 10.92 -28.14 38.83
C PRO A 625 9.75 -27.94 39.80
N GLU A 626 10.06 -27.64 41.07
CA GLU A 626 9.06 -27.50 42.15
C GLU A 626 7.94 -26.51 41.79
N LYS A 627 8.30 -25.39 41.14
CA LYS A 627 7.34 -24.38 40.66
C LYS A 627 6.34 -24.93 39.63
N VAL A 628 6.75 -25.86 38.78
CA VAL A 628 5.87 -26.47 37.76
C VAL A 628 4.89 -27.42 38.41
N VAL A 629 5.37 -28.29 39.31
CA VAL A 629 4.51 -29.22 40.06
C VAL A 629 3.52 -28.48 40.94
N HIS A 630 3.96 -27.39 41.58
CA HIS A 630 3.09 -26.52 42.37
C HIS A 630 1.98 -25.88 41.52
N GLU A 631 2.33 -25.28 40.39
CA GLU A 631 1.36 -24.69 39.47
C GLU A 631 0.36 -25.73 38.93
N MET A 632 0.83 -26.92 38.55
CA MET A 632 -0.05 -28.00 38.07
C MET A 632 -1.03 -28.48 39.14
N TRP A 633 -0.56 -28.60 40.38
CA TRP A 633 -1.42 -28.95 41.50
C TRP A 633 -2.54 -27.92 41.66
N ILE A 634 -2.21 -26.62 41.63
CA ILE A 634 -3.19 -25.54 41.72
C ILE A 634 -4.20 -25.65 40.57
N ARG A 635 -3.73 -25.77 39.31
CA ARG A 635 -4.61 -25.92 38.14
C ARG A 635 -5.54 -27.12 38.26
N TYR A 636 -5.02 -28.28 38.68
CA TYR A 636 -5.81 -29.50 38.85
C TYR A 636 -6.92 -29.32 39.88
N ARG A 637 -6.61 -28.73 41.04
CA ARG A 637 -7.59 -28.44 42.09
C ARG A 637 -8.65 -27.45 41.60
N VAL A 638 -8.23 -26.37 40.95
CA VAL A 638 -9.14 -25.38 40.36
C VAL A 638 -10.05 -26.03 39.30
N HIS A 639 -9.53 -26.96 38.50
CA HIS A 639 -10.31 -27.71 37.50
C HIS A 639 -11.37 -28.61 38.12
N GLN A 640 -11.05 -29.33 39.21
CA GLN A 640 -11.99 -30.17 39.94
C GLN A 640 -13.13 -29.34 40.54
N ASP A 641 -12.80 -28.21 41.14
CA ASP A 641 -13.76 -27.33 41.79
C ASP A 641 -14.38 -26.28 40.84
N PHE A 642 -14.11 -26.35 39.52
CA PHE A 642 -14.41 -25.28 38.57
C PHE A 642 -15.89 -24.83 38.57
N GLU A 643 -16.81 -25.78 38.49
CA GLU A 643 -18.24 -25.49 38.46
C GLU A 643 -18.72 -24.92 39.80
N LYS A 644 -18.16 -25.39 40.91
CA LYS A 644 -18.44 -24.87 42.25
C LYS A 644 -17.94 -23.43 42.41
N ILE A 645 -16.75 -23.13 41.91
CA ILE A 645 -16.14 -21.78 41.94
C ILE A 645 -17.01 -20.79 41.14
N LEU A 646 -17.57 -21.23 40.00
CA LEU A 646 -18.42 -20.40 39.14
C LEU A 646 -19.92 -20.50 39.44
N GLY A 647 -20.35 -21.37 40.35
CA GLY A 647 -21.77 -21.72 40.58
C GLY A 647 -22.71 -20.56 40.93
N CYS A 648 -22.15 -19.43 41.40
CA CYS A 648 -22.92 -18.21 41.66
C CYS A 648 -23.05 -17.27 40.43
N VAL A 649 -22.59 -17.69 39.25
CA VAL A 649 -22.65 -16.89 38.02
C VAL A 649 -23.81 -17.39 37.15
N LYS A 650 -24.61 -16.46 36.61
CA LYS A 650 -25.68 -16.75 35.65
C LYS A 650 -25.14 -17.13 34.25
N LEU A 651 -24.37 -18.22 34.15
CA LEU A 651 -23.95 -18.81 32.88
C LEU A 651 -24.72 -20.11 32.62
N ARG A 652 -25.01 -20.40 31.36
CA ARG A 652 -25.62 -21.68 30.96
C ARG A 652 -24.59 -22.81 31.10
N GLY A 653 -25.02 -24.01 31.50
CA GLY A 653 -24.11 -25.16 31.72
C GLY A 653 -23.18 -25.45 30.53
N ARG A 654 -23.69 -25.41 29.29
CA ARG A 654 -22.87 -25.60 28.08
C ARG A 654 -21.78 -24.53 27.91
N THR A 655 -22.04 -23.30 28.34
CA THR A 655 -21.06 -22.20 28.27
C THR A 655 -19.96 -22.37 29.33
N ILE A 656 -20.34 -22.84 30.52
CA ILE A 656 -19.38 -23.17 31.60
C ILE A 656 -18.45 -24.29 31.15
N GLN A 657 -18.99 -25.34 30.52
CA GLN A 657 -18.19 -26.46 30.02
C GLN A 657 -17.20 -26.02 28.92
N LYS A 658 -17.64 -25.22 27.94
CA LYS A 658 -16.74 -24.65 26.92
C LYS A 658 -15.65 -23.77 27.51
N LEU A 659 -15.97 -22.98 28.54
CA LEU A 659 -15.00 -22.16 29.25
C LEU A 659 -13.99 -23.03 30.01
N LYS A 660 -14.45 -24.12 30.62
CA LYS A 660 -13.59 -25.10 31.30
C LYS A 660 -12.61 -25.73 30.30
N GLU A 661 -13.10 -26.18 29.15
CA GLU A 661 -12.29 -26.72 28.06
C GLU A 661 -11.26 -25.69 27.57
N LEU A 662 -11.71 -24.47 27.24
CA LEU A 662 -10.82 -23.37 26.84
C LEU A 662 -9.73 -23.13 27.89
N LEU A 663 -10.09 -23.05 29.16
CA LEU A 663 -9.15 -22.75 30.23
C LEU A 663 -8.13 -23.86 30.41
N PHE A 664 -8.56 -25.11 30.48
CA PHE A 664 -7.68 -26.21 30.89
C PHE A 664 -7.12 -27.05 29.74
N GLN A 665 -7.51 -26.78 28.49
CA GLN A 665 -6.89 -27.35 27.30
C GLN A 665 -5.96 -26.35 26.60
N LEU A 666 -6.30 -25.06 26.61
CA LEU A 666 -5.52 -24.03 25.89
C LEU A 666 -4.80 -23.06 26.83
N LEU A 667 -5.53 -22.45 27.78
CA LEU A 667 -4.98 -21.33 28.56
C LEU A 667 -4.20 -21.73 29.81
N TYR A 668 -4.39 -22.94 30.34
CA TYR A 668 -3.81 -23.46 31.57
C TYR A 668 -3.82 -24.99 31.49
N PRO A 669 -3.10 -25.59 30.52
CA PRO A 669 -3.16 -27.02 30.25
C PRO A 669 -2.84 -27.85 31.49
N LEU A 670 -3.55 -28.99 31.61
CA LEU A 670 -3.39 -29.99 32.68
C LEU A 670 -2.62 -31.24 32.25
N GLN A 671 -2.50 -31.47 30.94
CA GLN A 671 -1.92 -32.67 30.34
C GLN A 671 -0.45 -32.52 30.02
#